data_AF-F6TU77-F1
#
_entry.id   AF-F6TU77-F1
#
_cell.length_a   1.000
_cell.length_b   1.000
_cell.length_c   1.000
_cell.angle_alpha   90.00
_cell.angle_beta   90.00
_cell.angle_gamma   90.00
#
_symmetry.space_group_name_H-M   'P 1'
#
loop_
_entity.id
_entity.type
_entity.pdbx_description
1 polymer ?
#
loop_
_entity_poly.entity_id
_entity_poly.type
_entity_poly.pdbx_seq_one_letter_code
_entity_poly.pdbx_strand_id
1 'polypeptide(L)'
;VIYALNTRNDEHDAAIQALKDAHEEEIQQILAETREKILLYKSKVTEELDLRRKIQVLEASLEDHMKMKQEALTEFEAYKRRVEDMQLCAEAQHVQRIVTMSREVEEIRKKFEERLRSFGQLQVQFENDKQAALEDLRTTHRLEVQELLKSQQNHSSSVKLGQEKAEGLHRMEVEALNNTVKELRLEKKQLIEEYEGKLSKAQVFYERELDNLKRSQLFTAESLQASRDKEADLRKEFQGQEAILRKTIGKLKTELQMVQDEASSLLDKCQKLQMALATAENNVQVLQKQLDDAKEGEMALLSKHKEVESELAAARERLQEQASDLVLKASHIGMLQATQMTQEVTIKDLESEKSRANERLCQLEEERAFLQSRTQSLDEEQKQQVLELEKKVNEAKRTQQEYYEMELKNLQNRLEGEVAQLNEAHGKTLEELARKHHMAIEAVHSNASRDKIKLQTELEEQYKKEKLSLEEDKNQLQLELESLKQALGDKLTSANQEIGRLQDLVRKSEQGLGSAEGLISSLQDSQERLQSELDLTKGRLKETKDALLNVEAELQQERHEHEQTLATMKEEEKLRVDRMAHDLEIKWTENLRQECSKLRQELRLQHEEDKKSAMSQLLQLKEREKNAARDSWQKKVEDLLNQISLLKQNLELQLCQSQTSLQQLQAQFTQERQRLTQELEELEEQHQQRHKSLKEAHVLAFQTMEEEKEKEQRALETHLQQKHSAELQSLKDAHRESMEGFRVEMEQELQTLRFELEDEGKAMLASLRSELNHQHAASIDLLRHSHHQELAAAKMELERSIDISRRQSKEHMCRISDLQEELRHREHHITDLDKEVQHLHENINTLTKELELKGKEILRVRSESNQQMRLEDMEEKYLMRESRPEDIQMIAELKSLITERDQVIKKLIQKKKNDKSAANRFVSVPNLSALESSGMGNGHPTRLEPIPNSPAHDVEFNSNKPLPQPLPPKEPKTFLSPPQSEASPVASPDPQRQEWFARYFTF
;
A
#
# COMPACT_ATOMS: atom_id res chain seq x y z
N VAL A 1 68.46 -168.12 42.46
CA VAL A 1 69.46 -167.40 43.28
C VAL A 1 69.85 -166.08 42.62
N ILE A 2 70.68 -166.06 41.57
CA ILE A 2 71.21 -164.83 40.93
C ILE A 2 70.13 -163.75 40.71
N TYR A 3 69.00 -164.09 40.06
CA TYR A 3 67.93 -163.11 39.79
C TYR A 3 67.43 -162.38 41.06
N ALA A 4 67.20 -163.13 42.16
CA ALA A 4 66.73 -162.58 43.43
C ALA A 4 67.80 -161.80 44.22
N LEU A 5 69.08 -161.89 43.83
CA LEU A 5 70.14 -161.03 44.37
C LEU A 5 70.24 -159.73 43.57
N ASN A 6 70.13 -159.78 42.25
CA ASN A 6 70.17 -158.58 41.40
C ASN A 6 69.00 -157.64 41.72
N THR A 7 67.75 -158.12 41.74
CA THR A 7 66.57 -157.26 42.00
C THR A 7 66.68 -156.51 43.32
N ARG A 8 67.24 -157.15 44.36
CA ARG A 8 67.42 -156.53 45.67
C ARG A 8 68.56 -155.50 45.70
N ASN A 9 69.51 -155.57 44.79
CA ASN A 9 70.57 -154.56 44.68
C ASN A 9 70.03 -153.29 44.01
N ASP A 10 69.27 -153.46 42.92
CA ASP A 10 68.64 -152.36 42.19
C ASP A 10 67.69 -151.53 43.08
N GLU A 11 66.96 -152.18 44.00
CA GLU A 11 66.11 -151.55 45.02
C GLU A 11 66.88 -150.65 46.01
N HIS A 12 68.13 -150.98 46.33
CA HIS A 12 68.94 -150.21 47.29
C HIS A 12 69.51 -148.93 46.69
N ASP A 13 69.97 -148.95 45.44
CA ASP A 13 70.50 -147.76 44.77
C ASP A 13 69.40 -146.72 44.50
N ALA A 14 68.18 -147.16 44.18
CA ALA A 14 67.01 -146.28 44.02
C ALA A 14 66.69 -145.48 45.30
N ALA A 15 66.79 -146.10 46.47
CA ALA A 15 66.54 -145.45 47.76
C ALA A 15 67.60 -144.40 48.13
N ILE A 16 68.85 -144.60 47.70
CA ILE A 16 69.95 -143.65 47.97
C ILE A 16 69.81 -142.38 47.13
N GLN A 17 69.28 -142.47 45.91
CA GLN A 17 69.15 -141.30 45.04
C GLN A 17 68.11 -140.30 45.56
N ALA A 18 66.89 -140.78 45.90
CA ALA A 18 65.80 -139.92 46.39
C ALA A 18 66.17 -139.10 47.64
N LEU A 19 67.09 -139.61 48.48
CA LEU A 19 67.54 -138.94 49.71
C LEU A 19 68.54 -137.79 49.43
N LYS A 20 69.23 -137.81 48.28
CA LYS A 20 70.07 -136.67 47.85
C LYS A 20 69.20 -135.54 47.30
N ASP A 21 68.23 -135.91 46.46
CA ASP A 21 67.41 -134.95 45.70
C ASP A 21 66.64 -134.01 46.66
N ALA A 22 66.05 -134.57 47.73
CA ALA A 22 65.38 -133.78 48.77
C ALA A 22 66.33 -132.84 49.55
N HIS A 23 67.59 -133.23 49.73
CA HIS A 23 68.58 -132.43 50.47
C HIS A 23 69.14 -131.27 49.63
N GLU A 24 69.07 -131.38 48.30
CA GLU A 24 69.37 -130.31 47.35
C GLU A 24 68.26 -129.22 47.37
N GLU A 25 66.99 -129.64 47.49
CA GLU A 25 65.83 -128.72 47.52
C GLU A 25 65.83 -127.79 48.75
N GLU A 26 66.11 -128.28 49.96
CA GLU A 26 66.18 -127.43 51.17
C GLU A 26 67.26 -126.33 51.04
N ILE A 27 68.41 -126.68 50.45
CA ILE A 27 69.51 -125.73 50.20
C ILE A 27 69.07 -124.64 49.20
N GLN A 28 68.34 -125.01 48.15
CA GLN A 28 67.79 -124.05 47.17
C GLN A 28 66.85 -123.05 47.84
N GLN A 29 65.97 -123.50 48.76
CA GLN A 29 64.99 -122.63 49.41
C GLN A 29 65.63 -121.62 50.37
N ILE A 30 66.60 -122.02 51.20
CA ILE A 30 67.31 -121.10 52.12
C ILE A 30 68.07 -120.01 51.33
N LEU A 31 68.63 -120.38 50.17
CA LEU A 31 69.29 -119.45 49.26
C LEU A 31 68.31 -118.48 48.56
N ALA A 32 67.04 -118.84 48.40
CA ALA A 32 66.02 -117.95 47.87
C ALA A 32 65.61 -116.87 48.89
N GLU A 33 65.26 -117.25 50.12
CA GLU A 33 64.82 -116.31 51.16
C GLU A 33 65.90 -115.28 51.54
N THR A 34 67.17 -115.71 51.59
CA THR A 34 68.29 -114.81 51.89
C THR A 34 68.52 -113.79 50.77
N ARG A 35 68.34 -114.19 49.49
CA ARG A 35 68.38 -113.26 48.34
C ARG A 35 67.24 -112.23 48.41
N GLU A 36 66.03 -112.66 48.74
CA GLU A 36 64.87 -111.75 48.83
C GLU A 36 65.05 -110.68 49.92
N LYS A 37 65.49 -111.07 51.13
CA LYS A 37 65.76 -110.13 52.23
C LYS A 37 66.87 -109.13 51.85
N ILE A 38 67.92 -109.57 51.13
CA ILE A 38 68.97 -108.69 50.62
C ILE A 38 68.43 -107.70 49.58
N LEU A 39 67.54 -108.12 48.67
CA LEU A 39 66.89 -107.24 47.71
C LEU A 39 66.01 -106.18 48.39
N LEU A 40 65.24 -106.55 49.41
CA LEU A 40 64.38 -105.61 50.14
C LEU A 40 65.18 -104.51 50.87
N TYR A 41 66.27 -104.87 51.55
CA TYR A 41 67.16 -103.87 52.17
C TYR A 41 67.85 -102.99 51.13
N LYS A 42 68.24 -103.56 49.97
CA LYS A 42 68.81 -102.80 48.86
C LYS A 42 67.83 -101.75 48.32
N SER A 43 66.54 -102.09 48.19
CA SER A 43 65.47 -101.15 47.79
C SER A 43 65.38 -99.96 48.75
N LYS A 44 65.29 -100.24 50.07
CA LYS A 44 65.16 -99.18 51.08
C LYS A 44 66.39 -98.26 51.13
N VAL A 45 67.59 -98.79 50.93
CA VAL A 45 68.81 -97.97 50.83
C VAL A 45 68.81 -97.11 49.57
N THR A 46 68.31 -97.61 48.42
CA THR A 46 68.13 -96.76 47.23
C THR A 46 67.07 -95.68 47.44
N GLU A 47 65.93 -96.00 48.06
CA GLU A 47 64.87 -95.03 48.39
C GLU A 47 65.37 -93.90 49.31
N GLU A 48 66.15 -94.22 50.35
CA GLU A 48 66.72 -93.20 51.24
C GLU A 48 67.77 -92.32 50.53
N LEU A 49 68.61 -92.92 49.68
CA LEU A 49 69.57 -92.18 48.87
C LEU A 49 68.87 -91.25 47.87
N ASP A 50 67.77 -91.68 47.27
CA ASP A 50 66.99 -90.86 46.33
C ASP A 50 66.20 -89.75 47.02
N LEU A 51 65.71 -89.95 48.25
CA LEU A 51 65.14 -88.87 49.06
C LEU A 51 66.21 -87.84 49.47
N ARG A 52 67.41 -88.27 49.89
CA ARG A 52 68.54 -87.37 50.19
C ARG A 52 68.96 -86.56 48.96
N ARG A 53 69.09 -87.21 47.80
CA ARG A 53 69.34 -86.54 46.50
C ARG A 53 68.26 -85.50 46.18
N LYS A 54 66.99 -85.84 46.39
CA LYS A 54 65.86 -84.95 46.10
C LYS A 54 65.81 -83.72 47.01
N ILE A 55 66.17 -83.86 48.29
CA ILE A 55 66.34 -82.72 49.21
C ILE A 55 67.50 -81.84 48.75
N GLN A 56 68.67 -82.40 48.46
CA GLN A 56 69.84 -81.64 47.98
C GLN A 56 69.55 -80.87 46.68
N VAL A 57 68.80 -81.47 45.74
CA VAL A 57 68.36 -80.80 44.50
C VAL A 57 67.39 -79.64 44.80
N LEU A 58 66.47 -79.81 45.76
CA LEU A 58 65.55 -78.75 46.15
C LEU A 58 66.27 -77.60 46.87
N GLU A 59 67.17 -77.90 47.80
CA GLU A 59 68.00 -76.90 48.51
C GLU A 59 68.88 -76.11 47.53
N ALA A 60 69.56 -76.80 46.60
CA ALA A 60 70.31 -76.15 45.53
C ALA A 60 69.41 -75.25 44.66
N SER A 61 68.24 -75.74 44.24
CA SER A 61 67.30 -74.95 43.43
C SER A 61 66.74 -73.71 44.14
N LEU A 62 66.58 -73.78 45.47
CA LEU A 62 66.18 -72.64 46.30
C LEU A 62 67.32 -71.62 46.40
N GLU A 63 68.54 -72.08 46.65
CA GLU A 63 69.72 -71.22 46.74
C GLU A 63 70.02 -70.54 45.39
N ASP A 64 69.87 -71.27 44.28
CA ASP A 64 70.02 -70.72 42.93
C ASP A 64 68.89 -69.74 42.56
N HIS A 65 67.64 -70.00 42.97
CA HIS A 65 66.56 -69.01 42.84
C HIS A 65 66.81 -67.77 43.73
N MET A 66 67.43 -67.91 44.90
CA MET A 66 67.86 -66.79 45.72
C MET A 66 68.99 -65.99 45.07
N LYS A 67 69.99 -66.66 44.47
CA LYS A 67 71.05 -66.02 43.67
C LYS A 67 70.44 -65.26 42.50
N MET A 68 69.63 -65.90 41.65
CA MET A 68 68.96 -65.27 40.51
C MET A 68 68.09 -64.07 40.92
N LYS A 69 67.38 -64.15 42.05
CA LYS A 69 66.61 -63.00 42.57
C LYS A 69 67.52 -61.85 43.01
N GLN A 70 68.64 -62.16 43.68
CA GLN A 70 69.59 -61.14 44.14
C GLN A 70 70.31 -60.50 42.95
N GLU A 71 70.74 -61.31 41.98
CA GLU A 71 71.32 -60.90 40.70
C GLU A 71 70.36 -59.97 39.95
N ALA A 72 69.12 -60.40 39.69
CA ALA A 72 68.10 -59.59 39.03
C ALA A 72 67.80 -58.26 39.75
N LEU A 73 67.83 -58.23 41.09
CA LEU A 73 67.72 -56.99 41.85
C LEU A 73 68.95 -56.09 41.67
N THR A 74 70.17 -56.63 41.71
CA THR A 74 71.39 -55.85 41.45
C THR A 74 71.48 -55.36 40.00
N GLU A 75 71.02 -56.15 39.02
CA GLU A 75 70.91 -55.74 37.62
C GLU A 75 69.86 -54.65 37.42
N PHE A 76 68.71 -54.75 38.11
CA PHE A 76 67.68 -53.71 38.08
C PHE A 76 68.17 -52.41 38.72
N GLU A 77 68.87 -52.46 39.87
CA GLU A 77 69.50 -51.26 40.43
C GLU A 77 70.60 -50.71 39.52
N ALA A 78 71.42 -51.55 38.91
CA ALA A 78 72.47 -51.12 37.98
C ALA A 78 71.88 -50.58 36.67
N TYR A 79 70.72 -51.06 36.22
CA TYR A 79 69.95 -50.48 35.13
C TYR A 79 69.38 -49.12 35.53
N LYS A 80 68.75 -49.03 36.72
CA LYS A 80 68.21 -47.78 37.25
C LYS A 80 69.31 -46.70 37.35
N ARG A 81 70.45 -47.01 37.97
CA ARG A 81 71.60 -46.10 38.05
C ARG A 81 72.08 -45.67 36.66
N ARG A 82 72.21 -46.59 35.70
CA ARG A 82 72.56 -46.25 34.30
C ARG A 82 71.53 -45.35 33.62
N VAL A 83 70.24 -45.48 33.92
CA VAL A 83 69.20 -44.58 33.40
C VAL A 83 69.27 -43.20 34.06
N GLU A 84 69.49 -43.14 35.38
CA GLU A 84 69.69 -41.89 36.12
C GLU A 84 70.96 -41.16 35.65
N ASP A 85 72.09 -41.86 35.50
CA ASP A 85 73.34 -41.33 34.93
C ASP A 85 73.17 -40.85 33.48
N MET A 86 72.43 -41.60 32.65
CA MET A 86 72.12 -41.21 31.26
C MET A 86 71.22 -39.98 31.19
N GLN A 87 70.24 -39.85 32.09
CA GLN A 87 69.38 -38.67 32.22
C GLN A 87 70.20 -37.46 32.67
N LEU A 88 71.01 -37.59 33.73
CA LEU A 88 71.91 -36.53 34.19
C LEU A 88 72.91 -36.12 33.11
N CYS A 89 73.44 -37.06 32.32
CA CYS A 89 74.32 -36.76 31.19
C CYS A 89 73.58 -36.06 30.03
N ALA A 90 72.34 -36.42 29.75
CA ALA A 90 71.51 -35.73 28.76
C ALA A 90 71.16 -34.31 29.22
N GLU A 91 70.71 -34.14 30.46
CA GLU A 91 70.42 -32.85 31.08
C GLU A 91 71.67 -31.95 31.12
N ALA A 92 72.83 -32.48 31.54
CA ALA A 92 74.09 -31.75 31.52
C ALA A 92 74.48 -31.32 30.10
N GLN A 93 74.28 -32.17 29.08
CA GLN A 93 74.48 -31.77 27.68
C GLN A 93 73.49 -30.70 27.21
N HIS A 94 72.21 -30.78 27.61
CA HIS A 94 71.22 -29.76 27.27
C HIS A 94 71.54 -28.42 27.93
N VAL A 95 71.85 -28.41 29.23
CA VAL A 95 72.30 -27.23 29.97
C VAL A 95 73.59 -26.67 29.36
N GLN A 96 74.57 -27.51 29.03
CA GLN A 96 75.82 -27.05 28.41
C GLN A 96 75.58 -26.45 27.02
N ARG A 97 74.73 -27.04 26.18
CA ARG A 97 74.33 -26.45 24.88
C ARG A 97 73.66 -25.08 25.08
N ILE A 98 72.74 -24.96 26.04
CA ILE A 98 72.07 -23.69 26.39
C ILE A 98 73.08 -22.64 26.86
N VAL A 99 74.04 -23.01 27.71
CA VAL A 99 75.11 -22.12 28.20
C VAL A 99 76.04 -21.67 27.06
N THR A 100 76.42 -22.57 26.15
CA THR A 100 77.23 -22.22 24.97
C THR A 100 76.48 -21.27 24.05
N MET A 101 75.22 -21.59 23.69
CA MET A 101 74.37 -20.70 22.88
C MET A 101 74.13 -19.34 23.56
N SER A 102 73.97 -19.30 24.88
CA SER A 102 73.82 -18.05 25.64
C SER A 102 75.09 -17.21 25.62
N ARG A 103 76.28 -17.84 25.71
CA ARG A 103 77.56 -17.14 25.52
C ARG A 103 77.71 -16.62 24.09
N GLU A 104 77.36 -17.41 23.08
CA GLU A 104 77.42 -16.99 21.67
C GLU A 104 76.47 -15.82 21.39
N VAL A 105 75.24 -15.86 21.91
CA VAL A 105 74.26 -14.76 21.80
C VAL A 105 74.75 -13.51 22.52
N GLU A 106 75.29 -13.62 23.74
CA GLU A 106 75.81 -12.45 24.47
C GLU A 106 77.10 -11.90 23.83
N GLU A 107 77.92 -12.75 23.19
CA GLU A 107 79.05 -12.29 22.36
C GLU A 107 78.58 -11.56 21.08
N ILE A 108 77.56 -12.08 20.38
CA ILE A 108 76.96 -11.42 19.21
C ILE A 108 76.37 -10.08 19.62
N ARG A 109 75.63 -10.05 20.74
CA ARG A 109 75.07 -8.84 21.34
C ARG A 109 76.16 -7.85 21.70
N LYS A 110 77.23 -8.25 22.39
CA LYS A 110 78.36 -7.37 22.73
C LYS A 110 79.02 -6.80 21.49
N LYS A 111 79.26 -7.62 20.46
CA LYS A 111 79.80 -7.18 19.15
C LYS A 111 78.85 -6.22 18.43
N PHE A 112 77.53 -6.36 18.62
CA PHE A 112 76.52 -5.42 18.11
C PHE A 112 76.47 -4.11 18.91
N GLU A 113 76.53 -4.15 20.24
CA GLU A 113 76.62 -2.97 21.11
C GLU A 113 77.93 -2.19 20.88
N GLU A 114 79.05 -2.88 20.62
CA GLU A 114 80.33 -2.27 20.22
C GLU A 114 80.23 -1.63 18.83
N ARG A 115 79.56 -2.28 17.86
CA ARG A 115 79.27 -1.68 16.56
C ARG A 115 78.37 -0.45 16.67
N LEU A 116 77.30 -0.51 17.45
CA LEU A 116 76.42 0.64 17.73
C LEU A 116 77.19 1.79 18.40
N ARG A 117 78.09 1.48 19.34
CA ARG A 117 78.95 2.49 19.98
C ARG A 117 79.91 3.14 18.97
N SER A 118 80.54 2.34 18.10
CA SER A 118 81.40 2.86 17.03
C SER A 118 80.64 3.66 15.97
N PHE A 119 79.39 3.27 15.66
CA PHE A 119 78.51 4.00 14.75
C PHE A 119 78.06 5.33 15.36
N GLY A 120 77.69 5.35 16.64
CA GLY A 120 77.36 6.58 17.36
C GLY A 120 78.56 7.53 17.48
N GLN A 121 79.77 7.00 17.70
CA GLN A 121 81.00 7.78 17.65
C GLN A 121 81.28 8.36 16.25
N LEU A 122 81.11 7.55 15.20
CA LEU A 122 81.27 8.00 13.81
C LEU A 122 80.19 9.00 13.39
N GLN A 123 78.96 8.86 13.88
CA GLN A 123 77.88 9.83 13.67
C GLN A 123 78.20 11.16 14.35
N VAL A 124 78.61 11.14 15.63
CA VAL A 124 79.02 12.37 16.35
C VAL A 124 80.24 13.01 15.66
N GLN A 125 81.20 12.22 15.19
CA GLN A 125 82.32 12.74 14.41
C GLN A 125 81.85 13.37 13.09
N PHE A 126 80.99 12.70 12.31
CA PHE A 126 80.44 13.25 11.08
C PHE A 126 79.57 14.50 11.31
N GLU A 127 78.83 14.58 12.41
CA GLU A 127 78.07 15.76 12.81
C GLU A 127 78.98 16.91 13.24
N ASN A 128 80.11 16.63 13.90
CA ASN A 128 81.14 17.63 14.23
C ASN A 128 81.89 18.10 12.98
N ASP A 129 82.35 17.19 12.12
CA ASP A 129 83.05 17.52 10.86
C ASP A 129 82.13 18.32 9.92
N LYS A 130 80.83 17.99 9.87
CA LYS A 130 79.79 18.76 9.18
C LYS A 130 79.58 20.14 9.82
N GLN A 131 79.60 20.25 11.15
CA GLN A 131 79.49 21.56 11.83
C GLN A 131 80.72 22.43 11.53
N ALA A 132 81.93 21.89 11.66
CA ALA A 132 83.17 22.58 11.32
C ALA A 132 83.18 23.03 9.86
N ALA A 133 82.88 22.14 8.90
CA ALA A 133 82.80 22.50 7.48
C ALA A 133 81.70 23.54 7.18
N LEU A 134 80.59 23.55 7.93
CA LEU A 134 79.57 24.59 7.83
C LEU A 134 80.00 25.91 8.48
N GLU A 135 80.83 25.90 9.52
CA GLU A 135 81.38 27.11 10.14
C GLU A 135 82.53 27.70 9.34
N ASP A 136 83.39 26.88 8.75
CA ASP A 136 84.37 27.29 7.74
C ASP A 136 83.65 27.89 6.53
N LEU A 137 82.63 27.22 5.97
CA LEU A 137 81.85 27.77 4.85
C LEU A 137 81.08 29.05 5.23
N ARG A 138 80.59 29.17 6.47
CA ARG A 138 79.97 30.41 6.97
C ARG A 138 81.00 31.52 7.16
N THR A 139 82.23 31.23 7.58
CA THR A 139 83.26 32.25 7.79
C THR A 139 83.89 32.70 6.48
N THR A 140 84.16 31.79 5.53
CA THR A 140 84.54 32.17 4.16
C THR A 140 83.43 32.96 3.49
N HIS A 141 82.18 32.48 3.51
CA HIS A 141 81.05 33.24 2.95
C HIS A 141 80.84 34.59 3.65
N ARG A 142 81.04 34.70 4.97
CA ARG A 142 80.98 36.00 5.68
C ARG A 142 82.09 36.94 5.24
N LEU A 143 83.31 36.43 4.98
CA LEU A 143 84.42 37.22 4.46
C LEU A 143 84.18 37.63 2.99
N GLU A 144 83.74 36.70 2.14
CA GLU A 144 83.33 36.97 0.75
C GLU A 144 82.21 38.00 0.69
N VAL A 145 81.15 37.86 1.51
CA VAL A 145 80.08 38.85 1.60
C VAL A 145 80.59 40.18 2.15
N GLN A 146 81.54 40.19 3.09
CA GLN A 146 82.13 41.44 3.57
C GLN A 146 83.02 42.12 2.51
N GLU A 147 83.71 41.35 1.67
CA GLU A 147 84.53 41.84 0.56
C GLU A 147 83.67 42.27 -0.65
N LEU A 148 82.59 41.53 -0.93
CA LEU A 148 81.55 41.88 -1.89
C LEU A 148 80.78 43.12 -1.43
N LEU A 149 80.48 43.29 -0.14
CA LEU A 149 79.86 44.51 0.38
C LEU A 149 80.81 45.71 0.33
N LYS A 150 82.11 45.54 0.62
CA LYS A 150 83.10 46.62 0.40
C LYS A 150 83.24 47.00 -1.07
N SER A 151 83.39 46.02 -1.95
CA SER A 151 83.53 46.26 -3.39
C SER A 151 82.24 46.77 -4.01
N GLN A 152 81.07 46.30 -3.58
CA GLN A 152 79.77 46.86 -3.94
C GLN A 152 79.56 48.25 -3.31
N GLN A 153 80.08 48.56 -2.13
CA GLN A 153 80.00 49.91 -1.55
C GLN A 153 80.90 50.90 -2.30
N ASN A 154 82.11 50.48 -2.69
CA ASN A 154 83.03 51.28 -3.53
C ASN A 154 82.54 51.41 -4.98
N HIS A 155 81.97 50.35 -5.53
CA HIS A 155 81.32 50.39 -6.84
C HIS A 155 80.02 51.19 -6.79
N SER A 156 79.23 51.09 -5.71
CA SER A 156 78.01 51.88 -5.52
C SER A 156 78.31 53.35 -5.24
N SER A 157 79.41 53.71 -4.57
CA SER A 157 79.80 55.12 -4.44
C SER A 157 80.32 55.69 -5.77
N SER A 158 81.11 54.91 -6.53
CA SER A 158 81.54 55.29 -7.88
C SER A 158 80.35 55.40 -8.86
N VAL A 159 79.44 54.42 -8.85
CA VAL A 159 78.23 54.40 -9.69
C VAL A 159 77.26 55.48 -9.25
N LYS A 160 77.04 55.71 -7.94
CA LYS A 160 76.24 56.85 -7.47
C LYS A 160 76.84 58.19 -7.89
N LEU A 161 78.15 58.38 -7.82
CA LEU A 161 78.77 59.63 -8.29
C LEU A 161 78.67 59.81 -9.83
N GLY A 162 78.65 58.72 -10.60
CA GLY A 162 78.37 58.73 -12.03
C GLY A 162 76.88 58.93 -12.35
N GLN A 163 76.01 58.31 -11.56
CA GLN A 163 74.56 58.35 -11.68
C GLN A 163 73.99 59.68 -11.21
N GLU A 164 74.49 60.30 -10.14
CA GLU A 164 74.15 61.68 -9.73
C GLU A 164 74.55 62.70 -10.79
N LYS A 165 75.62 62.45 -11.56
CA LYS A 165 75.99 63.27 -12.73
C LYS A 165 75.08 63.02 -13.92
N ALA A 166 74.74 61.76 -14.23
CA ALA A 166 73.81 61.41 -15.30
C ALA A 166 72.37 61.88 -15.00
N GLU A 167 71.87 61.63 -13.80
CA GLU A 167 70.62 62.16 -13.27
C GLU A 167 70.67 63.69 -13.13
N GLY A 168 71.82 64.30 -12.85
CA GLY A 168 71.99 65.75 -12.87
C GLY A 168 71.78 66.32 -14.27
N LEU A 169 72.45 65.73 -15.28
CA LEU A 169 72.30 66.10 -16.68
C LEU A 169 70.88 65.83 -17.20
N HIS A 170 70.32 64.65 -16.95
CA HIS A 170 68.95 64.32 -17.33
C HIS A 170 67.91 65.12 -16.56
N ARG A 171 68.17 65.56 -15.32
CA ARG A 171 67.30 66.49 -14.59
C ARG A 171 67.35 67.87 -15.20
N MET A 172 68.52 68.39 -15.57
CA MET A 172 68.63 69.64 -16.32
C MET A 172 67.96 69.56 -17.70
N GLU A 173 68.09 68.43 -18.40
CA GLU A 173 67.44 68.16 -19.68
C GLU A 173 65.92 68.04 -19.56
N VAL A 174 65.42 67.33 -18.54
CA VAL A 174 63.99 67.22 -18.21
C VAL A 174 63.44 68.55 -17.70
N GLU A 175 64.20 69.36 -16.95
CA GLU A 175 63.80 70.70 -16.53
C GLU A 175 63.74 71.66 -17.73
N ALA A 176 64.70 71.59 -18.66
CA ALA A 176 64.67 72.33 -19.93
C ALA A 176 63.46 71.91 -20.79
N LEU A 177 63.23 70.61 -20.99
CA LEU A 177 62.07 70.09 -21.72
C LEU A 177 60.74 70.41 -21.02
N ASN A 178 60.70 70.43 -19.69
CA ASN A 178 59.53 70.83 -18.92
C ASN A 178 59.30 72.36 -19.02
N ASN A 179 60.36 73.16 -19.15
CA ASN A 179 60.25 74.59 -19.40
C ASN A 179 59.77 74.89 -20.83
N THR A 180 60.32 74.25 -21.87
CA THR A 180 59.79 74.38 -23.23
C THR A 180 58.36 73.83 -23.35
N VAL A 181 58.00 72.79 -22.59
CA VAL A 181 56.59 72.33 -22.48
C VAL A 181 55.70 73.34 -21.73
N LYS A 182 56.20 74.10 -20.75
CA LYS A 182 55.45 75.22 -20.14
C LYS A 182 55.28 76.38 -21.11
N GLU A 183 56.32 76.71 -21.87
CA GLU A 183 56.32 77.75 -22.91
C GLU A 183 55.33 77.38 -24.02
N LEU A 184 55.42 76.19 -24.61
CA LEU A 184 54.46 75.68 -25.60
C LEU A 184 53.02 75.57 -25.05
N ARG A 185 52.84 75.33 -23.74
CA ARG A 185 51.51 75.40 -23.09
C ARG A 185 51.01 76.85 -22.94
N LEU A 186 51.91 77.80 -22.67
CA LEU A 186 51.59 79.23 -22.59
C LEU A 186 51.27 79.80 -23.97
N GLU A 187 52.08 79.49 -24.98
CA GLU A 187 51.83 79.83 -26.39
C GLU A 187 50.51 79.21 -26.86
N LYS A 188 50.25 77.93 -26.57
CA LYS A 188 48.95 77.30 -26.87
C LYS A 188 47.80 78.02 -26.18
N LYS A 189 47.97 78.46 -24.93
CA LYS A 189 46.95 79.22 -24.20
C LYS A 189 46.71 80.59 -24.84
N GLN A 190 47.77 81.33 -25.14
CA GLN A 190 47.71 82.63 -25.82
C GLN A 190 47.07 82.50 -27.21
N LEU A 191 47.40 81.46 -27.97
CA LEU A 191 46.82 81.18 -29.28
C LEU A 191 45.32 80.84 -29.19
N ILE A 192 44.90 80.10 -28.15
CA ILE A 192 43.48 79.87 -27.84
C ILE A 192 42.80 81.19 -27.48
N GLU A 193 43.34 81.98 -26.54
CA GLU A 193 42.79 83.29 -26.14
C GLU A 193 42.71 84.27 -27.32
N GLU A 194 43.66 84.21 -28.25
CA GLU A 194 43.62 84.93 -29.52
C GLU A 194 42.51 84.45 -30.46
N TYR A 195 42.34 83.14 -30.64
CA TYR A 195 41.28 82.61 -31.50
C TYR A 195 39.88 82.80 -30.91
N GLU A 196 39.72 82.64 -29.59
CA GLU A 196 38.50 82.99 -28.85
C GLU A 196 38.22 84.49 -28.94
N GLY A 197 39.25 85.33 -28.80
CA GLY A 197 39.14 86.78 -29.00
C GLY A 197 38.77 87.19 -30.44
N LYS A 198 39.26 86.46 -31.45
CA LYS A 198 38.88 86.64 -32.86
C LYS A 198 37.44 86.15 -33.12
N LEU A 199 37.06 85.01 -32.56
CA LEU A 199 35.71 84.44 -32.64
C LEU A 199 34.67 85.35 -31.97
N SER A 200 34.94 85.83 -30.75
CA SER A 200 34.07 86.76 -30.02
C SER A 200 33.90 88.08 -30.77
N LYS A 201 34.97 88.64 -31.35
CA LYS A 201 34.88 89.82 -32.23
C LYS A 201 34.02 89.56 -33.47
N ALA A 202 34.11 88.38 -34.07
CA ALA A 202 33.27 87.99 -35.21
C ALA A 202 31.80 87.78 -34.80
N GLN A 203 31.53 87.14 -33.66
CA GLN A 203 30.19 87.00 -33.08
C GLN A 203 29.55 88.37 -32.84
N VAL A 204 30.24 89.27 -32.13
CA VAL A 204 29.77 90.64 -31.86
C VAL A 204 29.60 91.46 -33.16
N PHE A 205 30.38 91.18 -34.21
CA PHE A 205 30.15 91.77 -35.53
C PHE A 205 28.84 91.26 -36.17
N TYR A 206 28.63 89.95 -36.22
CA TYR A 206 27.40 89.38 -36.80
C TYR A 206 26.14 89.70 -35.97
N GLU A 207 26.26 89.80 -34.64
CA GLU A 207 25.18 90.28 -33.76
C GLU A 207 24.82 91.73 -34.07
N ARG A 208 25.81 92.61 -34.29
CA ARG A 208 25.58 94.00 -34.69
C ARG A 208 24.99 94.11 -36.09
N GLU A 209 25.43 93.30 -37.05
CA GLU A 209 24.81 93.21 -38.39
C GLU A 209 23.36 92.75 -38.29
N LEU A 210 23.07 91.69 -37.53
CA LEU A 210 21.71 91.20 -37.29
C LEU A 210 20.84 92.26 -36.60
N ASP A 211 21.36 92.97 -35.62
CA ASP A 211 20.64 94.05 -34.94
C ASP A 211 20.43 95.29 -35.83
N ASN A 212 21.38 95.61 -36.70
CA ASN A 212 21.21 96.66 -37.70
C ASN A 212 20.19 96.26 -38.77
N LEU A 213 20.16 94.99 -39.16
CA LEU A 213 19.13 94.43 -40.04
C LEU A 213 17.74 94.46 -39.37
N LYS A 214 17.63 94.09 -38.08
CA LYS A 214 16.39 94.23 -37.29
C LYS A 214 15.95 95.69 -37.21
N ARG A 215 16.86 96.64 -36.93
CA ARG A 215 16.56 98.09 -36.91
C ARG A 215 16.12 98.60 -38.27
N SER A 216 16.74 98.12 -39.35
CA SER A 216 16.34 98.44 -40.73
C SER A 216 14.94 97.89 -41.05
N GLN A 217 14.66 96.63 -40.69
CA GLN A 217 13.34 96.02 -40.84
C GLN A 217 12.27 96.77 -40.03
N LEU A 218 12.55 97.10 -38.76
CA LEU A 218 11.67 97.93 -37.92
C LEU A 218 11.43 99.31 -38.56
N PHE A 219 12.47 100.00 -39.00
CA PHE A 219 12.33 101.29 -39.69
C PHE A 219 11.49 101.19 -40.99
N THR A 220 11.65 100.10 -41.77
CA THR A 220 10.76 99.87 -42.94
C THR A 220 9.33 99.55 -42.53
N ALA A 221 9.11 98.85 -41.43
CA ALA A 221 7.77 98.56 -40.90
C ALA A 221 7.09 99.82 -40.34
N GLU A 222 7.82 100.66 -39.61
CA GLU A 222 7.39 101.98 -39.12
C GLU A 222 7.08 102.93 -40.29
N SER A 223 7.93 102.94 -41.33
CA SER A 223 7.72 103.73 -42.55
C SER A 223 6.47 103.27 -43.32
N LEU A 224 6.27 101.96 -43.48
CA LEU A 224 5.07 101.38 -44.07
C LEU A 224 3.82 101.65 -43.22
N GLN A 225 3.93 101.61 -41.90
CA GLN A 225 2.81 101.92 -41.01
C GLN A 225 2.45 103.40 -41.07
N ALA A 226 3.42 104.31 -40.99
CA ALA A 226 3.21 105.74 -41.21
C ALA A 226 2.64 106.06 -42.61
N SER A 227 2.93 105.22 -43.62
CA SER A 227 2.28 105.32 -44.94
C SER A 227 0.83 104.85 -44.91
N ARG A 228 0.50 103.78 -44.17
CA ARG A 228 -0.90 103.31 -43.97
C ARG A 228 -1.72 104.29 -43.14
N ASP A 229 -1.13 104.91 -42.14
CA ASP A 229 -1.79 105.90 -41.28
C ASP A 229 -2.13 107.16 -42.11
N LYS A 230 -1.19 107.63 -42.93
CA LYS A 230 -1.44 108.68 -43.94
C LYS A 230 -2.50 108.27 -44.97
N GLU A 231 -2.51 107.01 -45.42
CA GLU A 231 -3.56 106.52 -46.32
C GLU A 231 -4.93 106.49 -45.61
N ALA A 232 -4.98 106.11 -44.33
CA ALA A 232 -6.20 106.12 -43.53
C ALA A 232 -6.72 107.55 -43.29
N ASP A 233 -5.84 108.53 -43.09
CA ASP A 233 -6.21 109.93 -42.95
C ASP A 233 -6.68 110.52 -44.29
N LEU A 234 -5.99 110.25 -45.41
CA LEU A 234 -6.47 110.60 -46.75
C LEU A 234 -7.83 109.96 -47.06
N ARG A 235 -8.07 108.70 -46.66
CA ARG A 235 -9.38 108.04 -46.78
C ARG A 235 -10.45 108.75 -45.94
N LYS A 236 -10.14 109.25 -44.74
CA LYS A 236 -11.07 110.10 -43.94
C LYS A 236 -11.35 111.43 -44.63
N GLU A 237 -10.32 112.09 -45.19
CA GLU A 237 -10.49 113.34 -45.94
C GLU A 237 -11.37 113.13 -47.18
N PHE A 238 -11.13 112.08 -47.97
CA PHE A 238 -11.99 111.74 -49.11
C PHE A 238 -13.42 111.39 -48.69
N GLN A 239 -13.63 110.67 -47.57
CA GLN A 239 -14.97 110.45 -47.02
C GLN A 239 -15.65 111.76 -46.57
N GLY A 240 -14.89 112.71 -46.01
CA GLY A 240 -15.36 114.05 -45.67
C GLY A 240 -15.75 114.86 -46.90
N GLN A 241 -14.91 114.86 -47.94
CA GLN A 241 -15.20 115.49 -49.24
C GLN A 241 -16.43 114.85 -49.90
N GLU A 242 -16.54 113.53 -49.89
CA GLU A 242 -17.68 112.79 -50.44
C GLU A 242 -18.97 113.08 -49.64
N ALA A 243 -18.90 113.22 -48.30
CA ALA A 243 -20.04 113.64 -47.48
C ALA A 243 -20.46 115.09 -47.78
N ILE A 244 -19.51 115.99 -48.01
CA ILE A 244 -19.79 117.37 -48.46
C ILE A 244 -20.46 117.36 -49.84
N LEU A 245 -19.96 116.56 -50.78
CA LEU A 245 -20.54 116.40 -52.13
C LEU A 245 -21.93 115.76 -52.09
N ARG A 246 -22.17 114.75 -51.25
CA ARG A 246 -23.53 114.24 -50.99
C ARG A 246 -24.46 115.32 -50.45
N LYS A 247 -23.95 116.21 -49.60
CA LYS A 247 -24.72 117.34 -49.03
C LYS A 247 -25.00 118.45 -50.05
N THR A 248 -24.08 118.75 -50.97
CA THR A 248 -24.35 119.70 -52.07
C THR A 248 -25.28 119.11 -53.13
N ILE A 249 -25.13 117.82 -53.49
CA ILE A 249 -26.09 117.10 -54.33
C ILE A 249 -27.49 117.06 -53.67
N GLY A 250 -27.56 116.91 -52.34
CA GLY A 250 -28.80 117.04 -51.58
C GLY A 250 -29.46 118.41 -51.73
N LYS A 251 -28.69 119.50 -51.58
CA LYS A 251 -29.17 120.87 -51.82
C LYS A 251 -29.65 121.08 -53.26
N LEU A 252 -28.84 120.68 -54.25
CA LEU A 252 -29.18 120.79 -55.67
C LEU A 252 -30.44 120.00 -56.02
N LYS A 253 -30.69 118.85 -55.37
CA LYS A 253 -31.97 118.12 -55.48
C LYS A 253 -33.14 118.88 -54.88
N THR A 254 -32.99 119.52 -53.72
CA THR A 254 -34.07 120.35 -53.14
C THR A 254 -34.32 121.62 -53.96
N GLU A 255 -33.27 122.24 -54.51
CA GLU A 255 -33.38 123.40 -55.40
C GLU A 255 -34.06 123.01 -56.73
N LEU A 256 -33.69 121.87 -57.32
CA LEU A 256 -34.38 121.31 -58.50
C LEU A 256 -35.85 120.99 -58.21
N GLN A 257 -36.16 120.43 -57.03
CA GLN A 257 -37.54 120.17 -56.63
C GLN A 257 -38.35 121.48 -56.52
N MET A 258 -37.81 122.52 -55.87
CA MET A 258 -38.51 123.82 -55.81
C MET A 258 -38.72 124.42 -57.20
N VAL A 259 -37.74 124.35 -58.11
CA VAL A 259 -37.92 124.79 -59.51
C VAL A 259 -38.98 123.97 -60.24
N GLN A 260 -39.08 122.66 -59.96
CA GLN A 260 -40.10 121.80 -60.53
C GLN A 260 -41.51 122.04 -59.94
N ASP A 261 -41.60 122.39 -58.65
CA ASP A 261 -42.83 122.80 -57.98
C ASP A 261 -43.29 124.20 -58.48
N GLU A 262 -42.36 125.13 -58.68
CA GLU A 262 -42.60 126.43 -59.31
C GLU A 262 -43.09 126.28 -60.75
N ALA A 263 -42.43 125.45 -61.55
CA ALA A 263 -42.85 125.11 -62.92
C ALA A 263 -44.23 124.43 -62.95
N SER A 264 -44.53 123.56 -61.97
CA SER A 264 -45.86 122.98 -61.78
C SER A 264 -46.89 124.07 -61.45
N SER A 265 -46.56 125.04 -60.60
CA SER A 265 -47.42 126.21 -60.30
C SER A 265 -47.67 127.11 -61.52
N LEU A 266 -46.73 127.16 -62.46
CA LEU A 266 -46.86 127.90 -63.72
C LEU A 266 -47.72 127.14 -64.73
N LEU A 267 -47.58 125.81 -64.83
CA LEU A 267 -48.50 124.96 -65.59
C LEU A 267 -49.93 125.06 -65.04
N ASP A 268 -50.10 125.09 -63.73
CA ASP A 268 -51.39 125.23 -63.05
C ASP A 268 -52.06 126.59 -63.35
N LYS A 269 -51.27 127.67 -63.45
CA LYS A 269 -51.73 128.98 -63.94
C LYS A 269 -52.06 128.96 -65.44
N CYS A 270 -51.28 128.26 -66.26
CA CYS A 270 -51.57 128.10 -67.68
C CYS A 270 -52.86 127.30 -67.93
N GLN A 271 -53.10 126.21 -67.19
CA GLN A 271 -54.37 125.47 -67.25
C GLN A 271 -55.56 126.35 -66.87
N LYS A 272 -55.44 127.19 -65.84
CA LYS A 272 -56.52 128.13 -65.45
C LYS A 272 -56.83 129.17 -66.54
N LEU A 273 -55.82 129.64 -67.28
CA LEU A 273 -56.01 130.48 -68.47
C LEU A 273 -56.62 129.69 -69.65
N GLN A 274 -56.21 128.43 -69.84
CA GLN A 274 -56.71 127.54 -70.90
C GLN A 274 -58.17 127.14 -70.67
N MET A 275 -58.61 126.96 -69.41
CA MET A 275 -60.02 126.75 -69.07
C MET A 275 -60.88 127.98 -69.38
N ALA A 276 -60.35 129.19 -69.15
CA ALA A 276 -61.04 130.43 -69.55
C ALA A 276 -61.19 130.53 -71.07
N LEU A 277 -60.17 130.15 -71.83
CA LEU A 277 -60.23 130.08 -73.30
C LEU A 277 -61.25 129.04 -73.78
N ALA A 278 -61.21 127.81 -73.26
CA ALA A 278 -62.13 126.74 -73.62
C ALA A 278 -63.61 127.07 -73.30
N THR A 279 -63.85 127.93 -72.30
CA THR A 279 -65.19 128.45 -71.98
C THR A 279 -65.69 129.44 -73.05
N ALA A 280 -64.81 130.22 -73.67
CA ALA A 280 -65.15 131.06 -74.81
C ALA A 280 -65.36 130.23 -76.09
N GLU A 281 -64.54 129.20 -76.32
CA GLU A 281 -64.62 128.32 -77.50
C GLU A 281 -65.91 127.47 -77.53
N ASN A 282 -66.39 126.98 -76.38
CA ASN A 282 -67.64 126.22 -76.30
C ASN A 282 -68.87 127.01 -76.79
N ASN A 283 -68.91 128.33 -76.55
CA ASN A 283 -69.98 129.20 -77.04
C ASN A 283 -69.99 129.35 -78.58
N VAL A 284 -68.90 128.96 -79.25
CA VAL A 284 -68.79 128.93 -80.72
C VAL A 284 -69.08 127.53 -81.28
N GLN A 285 -68.64 126.46 -80.61
CA GLN A 285 -68.73 125.10 -81.14
C GLN A 285 -70.14 124.50 -81.21
N VAL A 286 -71.05 124.86 -80.29
CA VAL A 286 -72.43 124.30 -80.30
C VAL A 286 -73.22 124.74 -81.55
N LEU A 287 -72.87 125.87 -82.16
CA LEU A 287 -73.44 126.35 -83.42
C LEU A 287 -72.95 125.55 -84.66
N GLN A 288 -71.91 124.71 -84.52
CA GLN A 288 -71.14 124.21 -85.66
C GLN A 288 -71.49 122.79 -86.13
N LYS A 289 -72.10 121.93 -85.30
CA LYS A 289 -72.33 120.50 -85.64
C LYS A 289 -73.78 120.02 -85.52
N GLN A 290 -74.72 120.92 -85.79
CA GLN A 290 -76.10 120.58 -86.17
C GLN A 290 -76.21 120.12 -87.66
N LEU A 291 -75.09 119.69 -88.27
CA LEU A 291 -74.89 119.67 -89.73
C LEU A 291 -74.04 118.50 -90.28
N ASP A 292 -73.44 117.70 -89.39
CA ASP A 292 -72.65 116.51 -89.75
C ASP A 292 -73.30 115.26 -89.10
N ASP A 293 -74.62 115.12 -89.21
CA ASP A 293 -75.30 114.34 -90.26
C ASP A 293 -74.95 112.85 -90.20
N ALA A 294 -75.87 111.93 -89.92
CA ALA A 294 -77.08 111.66 -90.73
C ALA A 294 -76.82 111.33 -92.22
N LYS A 295 -75.55 111.25 -92.65
CA LYS A 295 -75.13 110.92 -94.03
C LYS A 295 -74.12 109.78 -94.13
N GLU A 296 -73.36 109.49 -93.08
CA GLU A 296 -72.41 108.34 -93.00
C GLU A 296 -72.77 107.41 -91.81
N GLY A 297 -73.97 106.83 -91.74
CA GLY A 297 -74.75 106.41 -92.89
C GLY A 297 -74.21 105.09 -93.43
N GLU A 298 -74.67 103.99 -92.83
CA GLU A 298 -74.98 102.72 -93.51
C GLU A 298 -73.82 101.86 -94.08
N MET A 299 -72.65 102.44 -94.39
CA MET A 299 -71.73 101.85 -95.39
C MET A 299 -70.85 100.66 -94.98
N ALA A 300 -70.56 100.42 -93.69
CA ALA A 300 -69.70 99.30 -93.29
C ALA A 300 -69.88 98.87 -91.81
N LEU A 301 -70.69 97.88 -91.41
CA LEU A 301 -71.29 96.74 -92.10
C LEU A 301 -70.34 95.76 -92.83
N LEU A 302 -69.11 96.15 -93.20
CA LEU A 302 -68.12 95.26 -93.82
C LEU A 302 -67.06 94.69 -92.86
N SER A 303 -67.51 94.54 -91.61
CA SER A 303 -67.51 93.25 -90.93
C SER A 303 -66.25 92.78 -90.20
N LYS A 304 -66.46 92.37 -88.93
CA LYS A 304 -66.28 90.96 -88.49
C LYS A 304 -64.89 90.33 -88.67
N HIS A 305 -63.85 91.10 -88.93
CA HIS A 305 -62.53 90.56 -89.26
C HIS A 305 -61.58 90.61 -88.06
N LYS A 306 -61.70 89.57 -87.22
CA LYS A 306 -60.82 89.19 -86.09
C LYS A 306 -61.15 89.86 -84.75
N GLU A 307 -62.27 89.39 -84.20
CA GLU A 307 -62.65 89.39 -82.78
C GLU A 307 -61.65 88.63 -81.85
N VAL A 308 -60.35 88.68 -82.14
CA VAL A 308 -59.28 87.90 -81.46
C VAL A 308 -58.50 88.77 -80.47
N GLU A 309 -58.64 90.10 -80.51
CA GLU A 309 -57.97 91.02 -79.58
C GLU A 309 -58.68 91.16 -78.22
N SER A 310 -59.89 90.61 -78.06
CA SER A 310 -60.81 90.97 -76.96
C SER A 310 -60.69 90.14 -75.66
N GLU A 311 -59.90 89.07 -75.60
CA GLU A 311 -59.81 88.23 -74.37
C GLU A 311 -58.95 88.83 -73.24
N LEU A 312 -58.34 90.02 -73.45
CA LEU A 312 -57.48 90.72 -72.49
C LEU A 312 -58.17 91.15 -71.18
N ALA A 313 -59.51 91.10 -71.11
CA ALA A 313 -60.30 91.73 -70.04
C ALA A 313 -60.54 90.86 -68.78
N ALA A 314 -60.76 89.55 -68.92
CA ALA A 314 -61.60 88.78 -67.98
C ALA A 314 -60.95 88.31 -66.65
N ALA A 315 -59.71 88.72 -66.34
CA ALA A 315 -58.95 88.14 -65.22
C ALA A 315 -58.96 88.96 -63.91
N ARG A 316 -59.33 90.24 -63.94
CA ARG A 316 -59.03 91.19 -62.84
C ARG A 316 -60.13 91.38 -61.78
N GLU A 317 -61.36 90.91 -61.98
CA GLU A 317 -62.50 91.23 -61.09
C GLU A 317 -62.59 90.38 -59.81
N ARG A 318 -61.92 89.23 -59.72
CA ARG A 318 -62.14 88.23 -58.63
C ARG A 318 -61.62 88.63 -57.24
N LEU A 319 -61.14 89.86 -57.04
CA LEU A 319 -60.50 90.30 -55.79
C LEU A 319 -61.44 91.03 -54.80
N GLN A 320 -62.75 91.10 -55.09
CA GLN A 320 -63.67 92.00 -54.38
C GLN A 320 -64.68 91.32 -53.43
N GLU A 321 -64.79 89.98 -53.41
CA GLU A 321 -65.91 89.29 -52.71
C GLU A 321 -65.61 88.76 -51.30
N GLN A 322 -64.41 88.94 -50.74
CA GLN A 322 -64.01 88.39 -49.43
C GLN A 322 -64.69 89.02 -48.18
N ALA A 323 -65.73 89.85 -48.35
CA ALA A 323 -66.35 90.62 -47.28
C ALA A 323 -67.38 89.85 -46.41
N SER A 324 -67.76 88.63 -46.78
CA SER A 324 -68.89 87.88 -46.19
C SER A 324 -68.53 86.97 -45.00
N ASP A 325 -67.25 86.66 -44.79
CA ASP A 325 -66.80 85.50 -44.00
C ASP A 325 -66.81 85.69 -42.45
N LEU A 326 -67.30 86.82 -41.96
CA LEU A 326 -67.23 87.19 -40.54
C LEU A 326 -68.30 86.53 -39.64
N VAL A 327 -69.42 86.07 -40.19
CA VAL A 327 -70.61 85.65 -39.41
C VAL A 327 -70.46 84.26 -38.77
N LEU A 328 -69.68 83.36 -39.37
CA LEU A 328 -69.58 81.95 -38.94
C LEU A 328 -68.91 81.73 -37.56
N LYS A 329 -68.12 82.69 -37.08
CA LYS A 329 -67.17 82.48 -35.97
C LYS A 329 -67.82 82.40 -34.57
N ALA A 330 -69.07 82.85 -34.42
CA ALA A 330 -69.76 82.87 -33.13
C ALA A 330 -70.17 81.49 -32.59
N SER A 331 -70.36 80.49 -33.47
CA SER A 331 -70.89 79.17 -33.07
C SER A 331 -69.91 78.28 -32.29
N HIS A 332 -68.60 78.42 -32.53
CA HIS A 332 -67.60 77.50 -31.98
C HIS A 332 -67.35 77.61 -30.46
N ILE A 333 -67.62 78.78 -29.87
CA ILE A 333 -67.22 79.08 -28.48
C ILE A 333 -67.95 78.17 -27.47
N GLY A 334 -69.22 77.85 -27.72
CA GLY A 334 -70.03 77.05 -26.79
C GLY A 334 -69.60 75.58 -26.64
N MET A 335 -68.91 75.01 -27.64
CA MET A 335 -68.49 73.59 -27.59
C MET A 335 -67.22 73.39 -26.75
N LEU A 336 -66.30 74.38 -26.74
CA LEU A 336 -65.00 74.28 -26.07
C LEU A 336 -65.12 74.18 -24.55
N GLN A 337 -66.15 74.79 -23.96
CA GLN A 337 -66.33 74.85 -22.50
C GLN A 337 -66.75 73.50 -21.89
N ALA A 338 -67.44 72.64 -22.65
CA ALA A 338 -67.81 71.29 -22.21
C ALA A 338 -66.61 70.33 -22.21
N THR A 339 -65.69 70.48 -23.17
CA THR A 339 -64.44 69.70 -23.24
C THR A 339 -63.43 70.05 -22.15
N GLN A 340 -63.45 71.29 -21.62
CA GLN A 340 -62.57 71.69 -20.52
C GLN A 340 -62.91 70.95 -19.21
N MET A 341 -64.19 70.95 -18.81
CA MET A 341 -64.64 70.36 -17.53
C MET A 341 -64.38 68.85 -17.43
N THR A 342 -64.38 68.14 -18.57
CA THR A 342 -64.06 66.70 -18.61
C THR A 342 -62.55 66.43 -18.49
N GLN A 343 -61.70 67.33 -19.01
CA GLN A 343 -60.25 67.21 -18.90
C GLN A 343 -59.75 67.47 -17.46
N GLU A 344 -60.32 68.45 -16.76
CA GLU A 344 -59.93 68.79 -15.37
C GLU A 344 -60.12 67.65 -14.36
N VAL A 345 -61.09 66.75 -14.57
CA VAL A 345 -61.27 65.55 -13.74
C VAL A 345 -60.14 64.56 -14.00
N THR A 346 -59.87 64.22 -15.26
CA THR A 346 -58.82 63.25 -15.63
C THR A 346 -57.41 63.67 -15.19
N ILE A 347 -57.15 64.97 -15.10
CA ILE A 347 -55.86 65.49 -14.59
C ILE A 347 -55.67 65.15 -13.10
N LYS A 348 -56.71 65.31 -12.27
CA LYS A 348 -56.62 65.04 -10.82
C LYS A 348 -56.42 63.57 -10.50
N ASP A 349 -57.06 62.68 -11.26
CA ASP A 349 -56.87 61.24 -11.08
C ASP A 349 -55.42 60.85 -11.39
N LEU A 350 -54.86 61.34 -12.51
CA LEU A 350 -53.46 61.14 -12.90
C LEU A 350 -52.46 61.76 -11.90
N GLU A 351 -52.77 62.91 -11.30
CA GLU A 351 -51.96 63.49 -10.21
C GLU A 351 -51.96 62.59 -8.96
N SER A 352 -53.07 61.92 -8.65
CA SER A 352 -53.18 60.97 -7.54
C SER A 352 -52.47 59.64 -7.77
N GLU A 353 -52.30 59.22 -9.02
CA GLU A 353 -51.48 58.05 -9.39
C GLU A 353 -49.99 58.39 -9.38
N LYS A 354 -49.63 59.59 -9.86
CA LYS A 354 -48.26 60.13 -9.84
C LYS A 354 -47.69 60.25 -8.42
N SER A 355 -48.48 60.68 -7.43
CA SER A 355 -48.02 60.74 -6.04
C SER A 355 -47.72 59.36 -5.46
N ARG A 356 -48.61 58.37 -5.64
CA ARG A 356 -48.37 56.97 -5.21
C ARG A 356 -47.19 56.32 -5.93
N ALA A 357 -46.95 56.66 -7.20
CA ALA A 357 -45.78 56.19 -7.94
C ALA A 357 -44.48 56.77 -7.37
N ASN A 358 -44.47 58.06 -7.00
CA ASN A 358 -43.33 58.70 -6.36
C ASN A 358 -43.04 58.13 -4.96
N GLU A 359 -44.06 57.88 -4.13
CA GLU A 359 -43.87 57.25 -2.81
C GLU A 359 -43.20 55.86 -2.92
N ARG A 360 -43.58 55.06 -3.93
CA ARG A 360 -42.93 53.78 -4.23
C ARG A 360 -41.50 53.93 -4.76
N LEU A 361 -41.21 54.97 -5.54
CA LEU A 361 -39.85 55.25 -5.98
C LEU A 361 -38.95 55.59 -4.78
N CYS A 362 -39.39 56.46 -3.87
CA CYS A 362 -38.62 56.79 -2.66
C CYS A 362 -38.28 55.54 -1.84
N GLN A 363 -39.26 54.64 -1.61
CA GLN A 363 -39.04 53.39 -0.87
C GLN A 363 -38.01 52.49 -1.55
N LEU A 364 -38.07 52.34 -2.88
CA LEU A 364 -37.09 51.55 -3.65
C LEU A 364 -35.72 52.22 -3.72
N GLU A 365 -35.64 53.55 -3.66
CA GLU A 365 -34.39 54.30 -3.56
C GLU A 365 -33.74 54.17 -2.17
N GLU A 366 -34.53 54.16 -1.10
CA GLU A 366 -34.08 53.89 0.27
C GLU A 366 -33.58 52.44 0.43
N GLU A 367 -34.33 51.44 -0.05
CA GLU A 367 -33.90 50.03 -0.07
C GLU A 367 -32.61 49.86 -0.89
N ARG A 368 -32.52 50.50 -2.05
CA ARG A 368 -31.33 50.49 -2.91
C ARG A 368 -30.13 51.16 -2.21
N ALA A 369 -30.31 52.28 -1.52
CA ALA A 369 -29.25 52.94 -0.77
C ALA A 369 -28.76 52.10 0.41
N PHE A 370 -29.67 51.42 1.13
CA PHE A 370 -29.34 50.49 2.20
C PHE A 370 -28.58 49.25 1.71
N LEU A 371 -29.03 48.65 0.60
CA LEU A 371 -28.30 47.54 -0.03
C LEU A 371 -26.93 47.99 -0.55
N GLN A 372 -26.83 49.17 -1.16
CA GLN A 372 -25.58 49.71 -1.67
C GLN A 372 -24.57 49.99 -0.54
N SER A 373 -25.00 50.54 0.60
CA SER A 373 -24.11 50.75 1.76
C SER A 373 -23.65 49.43 2.38
N ARG A 374 -24.51 48.41 2.44
CA ARG A 374 -24.16 47.06 2.91
C ARG A 374 -23.22 46.32 1.95
N THR A 375 -23.35 46.54 0.63
CA THR A 375 -22.37 46.06 -0.35
C THR A 375 -21.04 46.76 -0.16
N GLN A 376 -21.04 48.10 0.02
CA GLN A 376 -19.82 48.88 0.26
C GLN A 376 -19.08 48.45 1.53
N SER A 377 -19.77 48.19 2.65
CA SER A 377 -19.12 47.72 3.87
C SER A 377 -18.51 46.31 3.72
N LEU A 378 -19.18 45.40 3.01
CA LEU A 378 -18.63 44.07 2.70
C LEU A 378 -17.43 44.16 1.74
N ASP A 379 -17.49 45.05 0.76
CA ASP A 379 -16.38 45.37 -0.14
C ASP A 379 -15.17 45.92 0.63
N GLU A 380 -15.40 46.74 1.67
CA GLU A 380 -14.36 47.32 2.51
C GLU A 380 -13.77 46.30 3.49
N GLU A 381 -14.58 45.44 4.11
CA GLU A 381 -14.10 44.30 4.91
C GLU A 381 -13.27 43.33 4.05
N GLN A 382 -13.71 43.01 2.83
CA GLN A 382 -12.95 42.17 1.90
C GLN A 382 -11.65 42.84 1.45
N LYS A 383 -11.66 44.15 1.15
CA LYS A 383 -10.42 44.91 0.85
C LYS A 383 -9.47 44.93 2.03
N GLN A 384 -9.96 45.04 3.27
CA GLN A 384 -9.11 44.97 4.47
C GLN A 384 -8.51 43.57 4.67
N GLN A 385 -9.29 42.49 4.46
CA GLN A 385 -8.75 41.13 4.50
C GLN A 385 -7.72 40.88 3.38
N VAL A 386 -7.98 41.35 2.15
CA VAL A 386 -7.02 41.25 1.04
C VAL A 386 -5.74 42.03 1.36
N LEU A 387 -5.83 43.27 1.85
CA LEU A 387 -4.66 44.06 2.26
C LEU A 387 -3.88 43.41 3.40
N GLU A 388 -4.54 42.74 4.35
CA GLU A 388 -3.85 42.05 5.45
C GLU A 388 -3.19 40.74 4.98
N LEU A 389 -3.80 40.01 4.04
CA LEU A 389 -3.19 38.86 3.37
C LEU A 389 -2.03 39.29 2.46
N GLU A 390 -2.18 40.35 1.67
CA GLU A 390 -1.10 40.95 0.89
C GLU A 390 0.04 41.41 1.79
N LYS A 391 -0.25 42.01 2.95
CA LYS A 391 0.78 42.37 3.93
C LYS A 391 1.53 41.13 4.43
N LYS A 392 0.82 40.08 4.86
CA LYS A 392 1.43 38.81 5.32
C LYS A 392 2.23 38.12 4.22
N VAL A 393 1.76 38.13 2.98
CA VAL A 393 2.48 37.60 1.80
C VAL A 393 3.72 38.45 1.48
N ASN A 394 3.64 39.78 1.57
CA ASN A 394 4.80 40.66 1.37
C ASN A 394 5.81 40.57 2.52
N GLU A 395 5.38 40.28 3.75
CA GLU A 395 6.25 40.02 4.90
C GLU A 395 6.96 38.66 4.74
N ALA A 396 6.25 37.59 4.38
CA ALA A 396 6.85 36.30 4.05
C ALA A 396 7.78 36.37 2.83
N LYS A 397 7.43 37.17 1.82
CA LYS A 397 8.29 37.42 0.66
C LYS A 397 9.54 38.22 1.03
N ARG A 398 9.45 39.19 1.94
CA ARG A 398 10.63 39.91 2.48
C ARG A 398 11.56 38.97 3.25
N THR A 399 11.05 38.16 4.19
CA THR A 399 11.92 37.24 4.94
C THR A 399 12.53 36.16 4.04
N GLN A 400 11.84 35.72 2.98
CA GLN A 400 12.42 34.85 1.96
C GLN A 400 13.45 35.57 1.08
N GLN A 401 13.26 36.85 0.73
CA GLN A 401 14.26 37.66 0.03
C GLN A 401 15.50 37.91 0.91
N GLU A 402 15.32 38.27 2.19
CA GLU A 402 16.39 38.45 3.18
C GLU A 402 17.18 37.14 3.38
N TYR A 403 16.51 35.98 3.38
CA TYR A 403 17.16 34.67 3.38
C TYR A 403 18.02 34.45 2.13
N TYR A 404 17.47 34.69 0.92
CA TYR A 404 18.25 34.53 -0.31
C TYR A 404 19.35 35.58 -0.47
N GLU A 405 19.18 36.80 0.01
CA GLU A 405 20.24 37.83 0.04
C GLU A 405 21.36 37.42 1.01
N MET A 406 21.02 36.84 2.17
CA MET A 406 22.00 36.27 3.09
C MET A 406 22.71 35.05 2.48
N GLU A 407 22.00 34.17 1.80
CA GLU A 407 22.57 32.99 1.13
C GLU A 407 23.48 33.39 -0.05
N LEU A 408 23.04 34.32 -0.90
CA LEU A 408 23.86 34.92 -1.96
C LEU A 408 25.10 35.61 -1.40
N LYS A 409 24.98 36.35 -0.29
CA LYS A 409 26.12 36.99 0.38
C LYS A 409 27.08 35.96 0.98
N ASN A 410 26.57 34.86 1.54
CA ASN A 410 27.41 33.76 2.03
C ASN A 410 28.12 33.02 0.87
N LEU A 411 27.44 32.81 -0.26
CA LEU A 411 28.06 32.27 -1.48
C LEU A 411 29.10 33.23 -2.05
N GLN A 412 28.82 34.54 -2.09
CA GLN A 412 29.78 35.56 -2.50
C GLN A 412 31.01 35.57 -1.58
N ASN A 413 30.84 35.62 -0.25
CA ASN A 413 31.94 35.52 0.71
C ASN A 413 32.77 34.24 0.52
N ARG A 414 32.13 33.11 0.18
CA ARG A 414 32.82 31.84 -0.08
C ARG A 414 33.61 31.89 -1.38
N LEU A 415 33.03 32.43 -2.46
CA LEU A 415 33.70 32.62 -3.75
C LEU A 415 34.85 33.63 -3.65
N GLU A 416 34.70 34.71 -2.88
CA GLU A 416 35.78 35.66 -2.58
C GLU A 416 36.91 34.99 -1.77
N GLY A 417 36.57 34.09 -0.84
CA GLY A 417 37.54 33.25 -0.12
C GLY A 417 38.25 32.23 -1.03
N GLU A 418 37.52 31.56 -1.92
CA GLU A 418 38.07 30.63 -2.93
C GLU A 418 38.99 31.37 -3.91
N VAL A 419 38.62 32.59 -4.34
CA VAL A 419 39.45 33.47 -5.18
C VAL A 419 40.68 33.98 -4.42
N ALA A 420 40.56 34.34 -3.14
CA ALA A 420 41.70 34.72 -2.32
C ALA A 420 42.71 33.58 -2.17
N GLN A 421 42.24 32.35 -1.91
CA GLN A 421 43.08 31.15 -1.83
C GLN A 421 43.74 30.82 -3.17
N LEU A 422 43.01 30.96 -4.29
CA LEU A 422 43.59 30.78 -5.63
C LEU A 422 44.64 31.85 -5.95
N ASN A 423 44.41 33.11 -5.56
CA ASN A 423 45.39 34.19 -5.73
C ASN A 423 46.63 34.00 -4.84
N GLU A 424 46.46 33.50 -3.61
CA GLU A 424 47.57 33.14 -2.73
C GLU A 424 48.37 31.95 -3.29
N ALA A 425 47.70 30.93 -3.84
CA ALA A 425 48.34 29.80 -4.50
C ALA A 425 49.08 30.23 -5.77
N HIS A 426 48.46 31.06 -6.62
CA HIS A 426 49.12 31.64 -7.80
C HIS A 426 50.32 32.50 -7.40
N GLY A 427 50.18 33.33 -6.36
CA GLY A 427 51.29 34.10 -5.77
C GLY A 427 52.46 33.22 -5.37
N LYS A 428 52.22 32.14 -4.61
CA LYS A 428 53.26 31.16 -4.24
C LYS A 428 53.89 30.49 -5.46
N THR A 429 53.11 30.12 -6.49
CA THR A 429 53.69 29.55 -7.72
C THR A 429 54.51 30.56 -8.52
N LEU A 430 54.15 31.85 -8.49
CA LEU A 430 54.93 32.93 -9.11
C LEU A 430 56.21 33.24 -8.31
N GLU A 431 56.16 33.21 -6.97
CA GLU A 431 57.34 33.30 -6.11
C GLU A 431 58.29 32.11 -6.32
N GLU A 432 57.76 30.88 -6.40
CA GLU A 432 58.54 29.70 -6.76
C GLU A 432 59.15 29.80 -8.15
N LEU A 433 58.41 30.29 -9.15
CA LEU A 433 58.89 30.44 -10.52
C LEU A 433 59.96 31.54 -10.61
N ALA A 434 59.74 32.68 -9.93
CA ALA A 434 60.73 33.74 -9.79
C ALA A 434 61.99 33.25 -9.07
N ARG A 435 61.86 32.43 -8.03
CA ARG A 435 62.98 31.79 -7.34
C ARG A 435 63.73 30.80 -8.24
N LYS A 436 63.02 29.99 -9.03
CA LYS A 436 63.62 29.10 -10.04
C LYS A 436 64.35 29.89 -11.13
N HIS A 437 63.80 31.01 -11.61
CA HIS A 437 64.48 31.92 -12.54
C HIS A 437 65.70 32.60 -11.89
N HIS A 438 65.61 33.03 -10.63
CA HIS A 438 66.73 33.61 -9.91
C HIS A 438 67.88 32.60 -9.78
N MET A 439 67.60 31.39 -9.30
CA MET A 439 68.59 30.31 -9.22
C MET A 439 69.18 29.93 -10.59
N ALA A 440 68.39 30.00 -11.68
CA ALA A 440 68.89 29.78 -13.03
C ALA A 440 69.81 30.91 -13.50
N ILE A 441 69.48 32.18 -13.20
CA ILE A 441 70.32 33.35 -13.48
C ILE A 441 71.62 33.28 -12.65
N GLU A 442 71.55 32.91 -11.37
CA GLU A 442 72.71 32.69 -10.51
C GLU A 442 73.60 31.56 -11.04
N ALA A 443 73.02 30.45 -11.50
CA ALA A 443 73.75 29.34 -12.11
C ALA A 443 74.44 29.75 -13.43
N VAL A 444 73.75 30.50 -14.30
CA VAL A 444 74.31 31.05 -15.55
C VAL A 444 75.41 32.07 -15.24
N HIS A 445 75.21 32.96 -14.27
CA HIS A 445 76.22 33.92 -13.83
C HIS A 445 77.44 33.24 -13.18
N SER A 446 77.23 32.18 -12.40
CA SER A 446 78.30 31.35 -11.83
C SER A 446 79.09 30.60 -12.92
N ASN A 447 78.41 30.09 -13.95
CA ASN A 447 79.05 29.48 -15.12
C ASN A 447 79.87 30.53 -15.89
N ALA A 448 79.25 31.64 -16.30
CA ALA A 448 79.92 32.72 -17.02
C ALA A 448 81.09 33.34 -16.22
N SER A 449 80.99 33.41 -14.89
CA SER A 449 82.09 33.82 -14.01
C SER A 449 83.25 32.81 -14.03
N ARG A 450 82.96 31.51 -13.92
CA ARG A 450 83.98 30.44 -14.03
C ARG A 450 84.62 30.41 -15.42
N ASP A 451 83.86 30.61 -16.49
CA ASP A 451 84.39 30.60 -17.85
C ASP A 451 85.16 31.89 -18.18
N LYS A 452 84.75 33.04 -17.62
CA LYS A 452 85.58 34.26 -17.60
C LYS A 452 86.90 34.05 -16.88
N ILE A 453 86.90 33.38 -15.72
CA ILE A 453 88.14 33.07 -14.98
C ILE A 453 89.06 32.16 -15.80
N LYS A 454 88.52 31.11 -16.46
CA LYS A 454 89.31 30.26 -17.38
C LYS A 454 89.93 31.09 -18.51
N LEU A 455 89.11 31.85 -19.25
CA LEU A 455 89.58 32.69 -20.36
C LEU A 455 90.62 33.72 -19.89
N GLN A 456 90.48 34.28 -18.69
CA GLN A 456 91.49 35.15 -18.11
C GLN A 456 92.79 34.39 -17.81
N THR A 457 92.73 33.20 -17.19
CA THR A 457 93.95 32.39 -16.96
C THR A 457 94.60 31.91 -18.25
N GLU A 458 93.82 31.60 -19.29
CA GLU A 458 94.30 31.21 -20.62
C GLU A 458 94.98 32.39 -21.33
N LEU A 459 94.39 33.59 -21.28
CA LEU A 459 95.02 34.83 -21.77
C LEU A 459 96.29 35.17 -20.99
N GLU A 460 96.30 35.04 -19.67
CA GLU A 460 97.49 35.22 -18.85
C GLU A 460 98.58 34.18 -19.16
N GLU A 461 98.23 32.95 -19.55
CA GLU A 461 99.18 31.92 -19.97
C GLU A 461 99.70 32.16 -21.40
N GLN A 462 98.85 32.58 -22.34
CA GLN A 462 99.30 33.00 -23.68
C GLN A 462 100.22 34.22 -23.60
N TYR A 463 99.87 35.25 -22.82
CA TYR A 463 100.73 36.41 -22.60
C TYR A 463 102.10 36.02 -21.98
N LYS A 464 102.14 35.03 -21.07
CA LYS A 464 103.41 34.48 -20.55
C LYS A 464 104.23 33.77 -21.64
N LYS A 465 103.58 33.03 -22.55
CA LYS A 465 104.24 32.35 -23.68
C LYS A 465 104.76 33.35 -24.73
N GLU A 466 103.94 34.31 -25.15
CA GLU A 466 104.36 35.39 -26.05
C GLU A 466 105.47 36.25 -25.44
N LYS A 467 105.40 36.56 -24.14
CA LYS A 467 106.50 37.23 -23.45
C LYS A 467 107.79 36.42 -23.56
N LEU A 468 107.75 35.10 -23.29
CA LEU A 468 108.93 34.24 -23.36
C LEU A 468 109.49 34.18 -24.79
N SER A 469 108.66 33.99 -25.82
CA SER A 469 109.15 33.97 -27.20
C SER A 469 109.73 35.32 -27.64
N LEU A 470 109.14 36.45 -27.22
CA LEU A 470 109.72 37.79 -27.48
C LEU A 470 111.02 38.03 -26.69
N GLU A 471 111.20 37.37 -25.54
CA GLU A 471 112.44 37.41 -24.76
C GLU A 471 113.53 36.53 -25.40
N GLU A 472 113.14 35.41 -26.02
CA GLU A 472 114.00 34.57 -26.87
C GLU A 472 114.40 35.28 -28.17
N ASP A 473 113.45 35.83 -28.94
CA ASP A 473 113.70 36.62 -30.16
C ASP A 473 114.63 37.81 -29.88
N LYS A 474 114.43 38.50 -28.75
CA LYS A 474 115.32 39.57 -28.29
C LYS A 474 116.74 39.08 -28.05
N ASN A 475 116.92 37.91 -27.44
CA ASN A 475 118.25 37.33 -27.22
C ASN A 475 118.90 36.90 -28.55
N GLN A 476 118.10 36.37 -29.49
CA GLN A 476 118.51 36.03 -30.85
C GLN A 476 119.02 37.28 -31.60
N LEU A 477 118.26 38.37 -31.57
CA LEU A 477 118.63 39.65 -32.17
C LEU A 477 119.84 40.31 -31.47
N GLN A 478 120.06 40.07 -30.17
CA GLN A 478 121.28 40.51 -29.49
C GLN A 478 122.52 39.75 -29.98
N LEU A 479 122.43 38.42 -30.16
CA LEU A 479 123.50 37.61 -30.76
C LEU A 479 123.80 38.04 -32.21
N GLU A 480 122.78 38.31 -33.02
CA GLU A 480 122.97 38.85 -34.37
C GLU A 480 123.65 40.22 -34.35
N LEU A 481 123.21 41.14 -33.50
CA LEU A 481 123.82 42.46 -33.32
C LEU A 481 125.30 42.36 -32.88
N GLU A 482 125.65 41.40 -32.03
CA GLU A 482 127.01 41.17 -31.58
C GLU A 482 127.88 40.55 -32.68
N SER A 483 127.35 39.62 -33.47
CA SER A 483 128.04 39.11 -34.67
C SER A 483 128.30 40.21 -35.72
N LEU A 484 127.36 41.15 -35.88
CA LEU A 484 127.50 42.31 -36.78
C LEU A 484 128.51 43.33 -36.25
N LYS A 485 128.55 43.57 -34.92
CA LYS A 485 129.59 44.39 -34.29
C LYS A 485 130.99 43.78 -34.51
N GLN A 486 131.12 42.46 -34.34
CA GLN A 486 132.37 41.73 -34.59
C GLN A 486 132.83 41.94 -36.05
N ALA A 487 131.96 41.63 -37.02
CA ALA A 487 132.25 41.76 -38.45
C ALA A 487 132.48 43.21 -38.92
N LEU A 488 131.94 44.21 -38.22
CA LEU A 488 132.26 45.63 -38.46
C LEU A 488 133.60 46.03 -37.84
N GLY A 489 133.99 45.47 -36.69
CA GLY A 489 135.33 45.62 -36.12
C GLY A 489 136.43 45.07 -37.03
N ASP A 490 136.21 43.88 -37.60
CA ASP A 490 137.13 43.26 -38.57
C ASP A 490 137.28 44.12 -39.84
N LYS A 491 136.18 44.72 -40.32
CA LYS A 491 136.22 45.66 -41.45
C LYS A 491 136.90 47.00 -41.12
N LEU A 492 136.72 47.51 -39.89
CA LEU A 492 137.34 48.76 -39.45
C LEU A 492 138.86 48.61 -39.28
N THR A 493 139.33 47.48 -38.75
CA THR A 493 140.78 47.21 -38.66
C THR A 493 141.42 47.06 -40.04
N SER A 494 140.73 46.46 -41.01
CA SER A 494 141.14 46.43 -42.42
C SER A 494 141.23 47.85 -43.02
N ALA A 495 140.19 48.68 -42.86
CA ALA A 495 140.15 50.04 -43.43
C ALA A 495 141.27 50.95 -42.87
N ASN A 496 141.59 50.82 -41.58
CA ASN A 496 142.65 51.59 -40.93
C ASN A 496 144.06 51.25 -41.46
N GLN A 497 144.28 50.03 -41.97
CA GLN A 497 145.57 49.66 -42.60
C GLN A 497 145.78 50.37 -43.95
N GLU A 498 144.71 50.62 -44.72
CA GLU A 498 144.81 51.24 -46.04
C GLU A 498 144.91 52.78 -45.97
N ILE A 499 144.29 53.42 -44.98
CA ILE A 499 144.48 54.87 -44.71
C ILE A 499 145.97 55.18 -44.46
N GLY A 500 146.70 54.28 -43.78
CA GLY A 500 148.14 54.41 -43.56
C GLY A 500 148.98 54.50 -44.85
N ARG A 501 148.55 53.87 -45.95
CA ARG A 501 149.24 53.97 -47.25
C ARG A 501 149.02 55.32 -47.94
N LEU A 502 147.83 55.90 -47.81
CA LEU A 502 147.44 57.09 -48.58
C LEU A 502 148.04 58.40 -48.02
N GLN A 503 148.31 58.45 -46.70
CA GLN A 503 148.89 59.64 -46.06
C GLN A 503 150.35 59.95 -46.46
N ASP A 504 151.09 58.98 -47.02
CA ASP A 504 152.42 59.23 -47.58
C ASP A 504 152.39 59.85 -48.99
N LEU A 505 151.27 59.75 -49.72
CA LEU A 505 151.22 60.14 -51.14
C LEU A 505 150.91 61.63 -51.38
N VAL A 506 150.37 62.36 -50.40
CA VAL A 506 149.73 63.68 -50.58
C VAL A 506 150.66 64.89 -50.34
N ARG A 507 151.87 64.66 -49.81
CA ARG A 507 152.78 65.67 -49.23
C ARG A 507 153.48 66.59 -50.29
N LYS A 508 152.73 67.41 -51.04
CA LYS A 508 153.12 68.01 -52.36
C LYS A 508 153.01 69.56 -52.48
N SER A 509 152.42 70.11 -53.56
CA SER A 509 152.75 71.45 -54.13
C SER A 509 151.61 72.16 -54.90
N GLU A 510 151.67 73.49 -55.08
CA GLU A 510 150.55 74.42 -55.38
C GLU A 510 150.98 75.72 -56.18
N GLN A 511 150.04 76.62 -56.58
CA GLN A 511 150.14 78.14 -56.84
C GLN A 511 150.40 78.82 -58.26
N GLY A 512 150.05 80.15 -58.44
CA GLY A 512 150.51 81.14 -59.50
C GLY A 512 149.54 82.28 -60.05
N LEU A 513 149.97 83.57 -60.32
CA LEU A 513 149.18 84.77 -60.87
C LEU A 513 150.00 86.00 -61.47
N GLY A 514 149.39 87.00 -62.23
CA GLY A 514 149.92 88.41 -62.45
C GLY A 514 149.53 89.32 -63.71
N SER A 515 149.83 90.66 -63.68
CA SER A 515 150.00 91.71 -64.80
C SER A 515 148.91 92.80 -65.20
N ALA A 516 149.29 94.04 -65.70
CA ALA A 516 148.42 95.20 -66.17
C ALA A 516 149.09 96.46 -66.89
N GLU A 517 148.29 97.49 -67.34
CA GLU A 517 148.54 99.00 -67.54
C GLU A 517 148.85 99.72 -68.95
N GLY A 518 148.60 101.07 -69.12
CA GLY A 518 148.87 101.95 -70.34
C GLY A 518 148.36 103.45 -70.35
N LEU A 519 148.80 104.38 -71.28
CA LEU A 519 148.44 105.87 -71.35
C LEU A 519 148.70 106.68 -72.70
N ILE A 520 148.29 107.99 -72.87
CA ILE A 520 148.37 108.86 -74.13
C ILE A 520 148.20 110.44 -73.97
N SER A 521 148.58 111.35 -74.95
CA SER A 521 148.27 112.83 -75.03
C SER A 521 148.62 113.64 -76.35
N SER A 522 147.73 113.78 -77.34
CA SER A 522 147.92 114.66 -78.54
C SER A 522 146.72 115.59 -78.83
N LEU A 523 146.11 116.11 -77.78
CA LEU A 523 144.65 116.27 -77.70
C LEU A 523 144.07 117.67 -78.00
N GLN A 524 144.91 118.69 -78.20
CA GLN A 524 144.44 120.09 -78.24
C GLN A 524 144.02 120.56 -79.65
N ASP A 525 144.78 120.25 -80.71
CA ASP A 525 144.36 120.59 -82.09
C ASP A 525 143.19 119.71 -82.59
N SER A 526 142.96 118.55 -81.95
CA SER A 526 141.73 117.79 -82.13
C SER A 526 140.51 118.43 -81.47
N GLN A 527 140.71 119.27 -80.44
CA GLN A 527 139.62 119.79 -79.60
C GLN A 527 138.64 120.66 -80.39
N GLU A 528 139.12 121.53 -81.30
CA GLU A 528 138.24 122.38 -82.11
C GLU A 528 137.43 121.61 -83.16
N ARG A 529 137.99 120.53 -83.73
CA ARG A 529 137.25 119.66 -84.66
C ARG A 529 136.23 118.81 -83.92
N LEU A 530 136.64 118.23 -82.79
CA LEU A 530 135.75 117.54 -81.86
C LEU A 530 134.62 118.46 -81.40
N GLN A 531 134.83 119.76 -81.24
CA GLN A 531 133.76 120.70 -80.85
C GLN A 531 132.60 120.75 -81.87
N SER A 532 132.91 120.67 -83.17
CA SER A 532 131.88 120.67 -84.24
C SER A 532 131.21 119.29 -84.40
N GLU A 533 131.99 118.21 -84.30
CA GLU A 533 131.45 116.85 -84.25
C GLU A 533 130.60 116.61 -82.99
N LEU A 534 130.94 117.27 -81.87
CA LEU A 534 130.21 117.22 -80.60
C LEU A 534 128.81 117.81 -80.73
N ASP A 535 128.62 118.89 -81.50
CA ASP A 535 127.30 119.48 -81.69
C ASP A 535 126.42 118.68 -82.67
N LEU A 536 127.03 118.08 -83.70
CA LEU A 536 126.35 117.11 -84.58
C LEU A 536 125.98 115.81 -83.85
N THR A 537 126.86 115.30 -82.98
CA THR A 537 126.58 114.12 -82.15
C THR A 537 125.61 114.42 -81.01
N LYS A 538 125.57 115.63 -80.43
CA LYS A 538 124.49 116.05 -79.51
C LYS A 538 123.12 115.99 -80.19
N GLY A 539 123.02 116.45 -81.44
CA GLY A 539 121.79 116.37 -82.25
C GLY A 539 121.30 114.93 -82.39
N ARG A 540 122.17 114.05 -82.93
CA ARG A 540 121.87 112.63 -83.12
C ARG A 540 121.63 111.90 -81.79
N LEU A 541 122.37 112.23 -80.73
CA LEU A 541 122.18 111.67 -79.39
C LEU A 541 120.80 112.03 -78.84
N LYS A 542 120.33 113.27 -79.05
CA LYS A 542 118.98 113.67 -78.68
C LYS A 542 117.93 112.89 -79.48
N GLU A 543 118.07 112.79 -80.80
CA GLU A 543 117.16 111.99 -81.65
C GLU A 543 117.11 110.53 -81.19
N THR A 544 118.26 109.90 -80.91
CA THR A 544 118.31 108.52 -80.38
C THR A 544 117.74 108.40 -78.98
N LYS A 545 117.85 109.44 -78.13
CA LYS A 545 117.28 109.45 -76.78
C LYS A 545 115.76 109.59 -76.82
N ASP A 546 115.24 110.48 -77.66
CA ASP A 546 113.81 110.70 -77.82
C ASP A 546 113.16 109.44 -78.46
N ALA A 547 113.85 108.77 -79.39
CA ALA A 547 113.45 107.46 -79.91
C ALA A 547 113.51 106.33 -78.86
N LEU A 548 114.57 106.29 -78.03
CA LEU A 548 114.70 105.27 -76.98
C LEU A 548 113.65 105.46 -75.88
N LEU A 549 113.29 106.70 -75.53
CA LEU A 549 112.18 107.00 -74.62
C LEU A 549 110.82 106.56 -75.18
N ASN A 550 110.59 106.68 -76.50
CA ASN A 550 109.38 106.14 -77.13
C ASN A 550 109.35 104.61 -77.08
N VAL A 551 110.45 103.93 -77.42
CA VAL A 551 110.54 102.46 -77.33
C VAL A 551 110.44 101.98 -75.87
N GLU A 552 110.94 102.74 -74.91
CA GLU A 552 110.79 102.45 -73.48
C GLU A 552 109.33 102.66 -73.02
N ALA A 553 108.62 103.67 -73.53
CA ALA A 553 107.18 103.86 -73.29
C ALA A 553 106.32 102.74 -73.91
N GLU A 554 106.59 102.36 -75.16
CA GLU A 554 105.95 101.23 -75.84
C GLU A 554 106.21 99.91 -75.09
N LEU A 555 107.44 99.67 -74.63
CA LEU A 555 107.79 98.52 -73.79
C LEU A 555 107.04 98.51 -72.45
N GLN A 556 106.83 99.67 -71.82
CA GLN A 556 106.05 99.78 -70.59
C GLN A 556 104.55 99.58 -70.84
N GLN A 557 104.02 100.02 -71.98
CA GLN A 557 102.64 99.76 -72.38
C GLN A 557 102.41 98.26 -72.63
N GLU A 558 103.22 97.61 -73.46
CA GLU A 558 103.18 96.17 -73.72
C GLU A 558 103.33 95.34 -72.42
N ARG A 559 104.21 95.77 -71.51
CA ARG A 559 104.32 95.17 -70.16
C ARG A 559 103.03 95.29 -69.37
N HIS A 560 102.37 96.45 -69.40
CA HIS A 560 101.14 96.69 -68.66
C HIS A 560 99.96 95.91 -69.25
N GLU A 561 99.85 95.84 -70.58
CA GLU A 561 98.82 95.04 -71.27
C GLU A 561 99.06 93.53 -71.07
N HIS A 562 100.32 93.08 -71.04
CA HIS A 562 100.66 91.70 -70.68
C HIS A 562 100.38 91.39 -69.20
N GLU A 563 100.61 92.34 -68.29
CA GLU A 563 100.30 92.18 -66.86
C GLU A 563 98.79 92.17 -66.59
N GLN A 564 98.02 93.01 -67.29
CA GLN A 564 96.55 92.97 -67.25
C GLN A 564 95.99 91.65 -67.79
N THR A 565 96.50 91.16 -68.92
CA THR A 565 96.06 89.86 -69.49
C THR A 565 96.50 88.66 -68.64
N LEU A 566 97.66 88.72 -67.98
CA LEU A 566 98.04 87.75 -66.95
C LEU A 566 97.13 87.82 -65.71
N ALA A 567 96.65 88.99 -65.32
CA ALA A 567 95.73 89.14 -64.20
C ALA A 567 94.34 88.57 -64.51
N THR A 568 93.77 88.87 -65.70
CA THR A 568 92.46 88.31 -66.10
C THR A 568 92.51 86.80 -66.26
N MET A 569 93.54 86.26 -66.92
CA MET A 569 93.71 84.80 -67.07
C MET A 569 93.83 84.07 -65.72
N LYS A 570 94.52 84.68 -64.73
CA LYS A 570 94.61 84.13 -63.37
C LYS A 570 93.27 84.16 -62.64
N GLU A 571 92.50 85.23 -62.77
CA GLU A 571 91.18 85.35 -62.15
C GLU A 571 90.17 84.39 -62.80
N GLU A 572 90.24 84.18 -64.12
CA GLU A 572 89.45 83.16 -64.83
C GLU A 572 89.81 81.72 -64.43
N GLU A 573 91.11 81.40 -64.30
CA GLU A 573 91.55 80.09 -63.84
C GLU A 573 91.15 79.84 -62.38
N LYS A 574 91.34 80.83 -61.50
CA LYS A 574 90.86 80.80 -60.12
C LYS A 574 89.35 80.54 -60.07
N LEU A 575 88.55 81.32 -60.80
CA LEU A 575 87.10 81.09 -60.90
C LEU A 575 86.77 79.69 -61.46
N ARG A 576 87.59 79.11 -62.35
CA ARG A 576 87.42 77.73 -62.84
C ARG A 576 87.71 76.71 -61.75
N VAL A 577 88.77 76.89 -60.95
CA VAL A 577 89.13 76.04 -59.81
C VAL A 577 88.06 76.14 -58.71
N ASP A 578 87.62 77.34 -58.36
CA ASP A 578 86.56 77.58 -57.36
C ASP A 578 85.24 76.91 -57.78
N ARG A 579 84.86 77.02 -59.06
CA ARG A 579 83.71 76.30 -59.63
C ARG A 579 83.89 74.79 -59.56
N MET A 580 85.06 74.24 -59.92
CA MET A 580 85.33 72.79 -59.82
C MET A 580 85.32 72.29 -58.37
N ALA A 581 85.83 73.07 -57.42
CA ALA A 581 85.79 72.74 -55.99
C ALA A 581 84.35 72.70 -55.48
N HIS A 582 83.54 73.72 -55.81
CA HIS A 582 82.12 73.77 -55.43
C HIS A 582 81.28 72.67 -56.10
N ASP A 583 81.55 72.36 -57.36
CA ASP A 583 80.93 71.25 -58.10
C ASP A 583 81.21 69.88 -57.45
N LEU A 584 82.42 69.70 -56.90
CA LEU A 584 82.79 68.50 -56.14
C LEU A 584 82.14 68.50 -54.76
N GLU A 585 82.12 69.63 -54.06
CA GLU A 585 81.49 69.80 -52.75
C GLU A 585 79.97 69.52 -52.80
N ILE A 586 79.28 69.97 -53.84
CA ILE A 586 77.88 69.63 -54.11
C ILE A 586 77.72 68.12 -54.32
N LYS A 587 78.58 67.49 -55.13
CA LYS A 587 78.51 66.03 -55.40
C LYS A 587 78.81 65.19 -54.15
N TRP A 588 79.78 65.61 -53.33
CA TRP A 588 80.09 64.95 -52.06
C TRP A 588 78.98 65.12 -51.02
N THR A 589 78.44 66.33 -50.85
CA THR A 589 77.35 66.58 -49.91
C THR A 589 76.04 65.90 -50.33
N GLU A 590 75.75 65.80 -51.63
CA GLU A 590 74.60 65.05 -52.15
C GLU A 590 74.78 63.53 -52.01
N ASN A 591 75.95 62.97 -52.35
CA ASN A 591 76.24 61.55 -52.10
C ASN A 591 76.13 61.22 -50.60
N LEU A 592 76.71 62.05 -49.72
CA LEU A 592 76.63 61.86 -48.28
C LEU A 592 75.18 61.95 -47.77
N ARG A 593 74.37 62.86 -48.34
CA ARG A 593 72.92 62.98 -48.07
C ARG A 593 72.16 61.73 -48.52
N GLN A 594 72.52 61.14 -49.65
CA GLN A 594 71.90 59.91 -50.18
C GLN A 594 72.29 58.66 -49.38
N GLU A 595 73.56 58.48 -49.00
CA GLU A 595 73.93 57.38 -48.09
C GLU A 595 73.31 57.58 -46.70
N CYS A 596 73.26 58.80 -46.19
CA CYS A 596 72.53 59.12 -44.96
C CYS A 596 71.01 58.88 -45.06
N SER A 597 70.39 58.98 -46.24
CA SER A 597 68.96 58.70 -46.41
C SER A 597 68.70 57.20 -46.56
N LYS A 598 69.54 56.46 -47.29
CA LYS A 598 69.54 54.99 -47.36
C LYS A 598 69.70 54.36 -45.98
N LEU A 599 70.75 54.70 -45.23
CA LEU A 599 70.98 54.17 -43.87
C LEU A 599 69.81 54.47 -42.92
N ARG A 600 69.18 55.65 -43.04
CA ARG A 600 67.95 55.97 -42.28
C ARG A 600 66.72 55.19 -42.74
N GLN A 601 66.65 54.79 -44.01
CA GLN A 601 65.58 53.95 -44.55
C GLN A 601 65.78 52.48 -44.16
N GLU A 602 67.00 51.97 -44.25
CA GLU A 602 67.38 50.62 -43.80
C GLU A 602 67.13 50.45 -42.30
N LEU A 603 67.58 51.40 -41.47
CA LEU A 603 67.34 51.38 -40.02
C LEU A 603 65.84 51.45 -39.69
N ARG A 604 65.04 52.21 -40.45
CA ARG A 604 63.56 52.21 -40.31
C ARG A 604 62.95 50.87 -40.69
N LEU A 605 63.33 50.30 -41.83
CA LEU A 605 62.84 49.01 -42.29
C LEU A 605 63.20 47.89 -41.31
N GLN A 606 64.42 47.91 -40.75
CA GLN A 606 64.83 46.98 -39.71
C GLN A 606 64.03 47.18 -38.43
N HIS A 607 63.84 48.42 -37.93
CA HIS A 607 62.95 48.68 -36.80
C HIS A 607 61.48 48.29 -37.06
N GLU A 608 60.99 48.39 -38.29
CA GLU A 608 59.67 47.92 -38.67
C GLU A 608 59.58 46.38 -38.69
N GLU A 609 60.63 45.68 -39.11
CA GLU A 609 60.69 44.21 -39.13
C GLU A 609 60.92 43.62 -37.73
N ASP A 610 61.77 44.25 -36.91
CA ASP A 610 61.92 43.99 -35.47
C ASP A 610 60.57 44.21 -34.75
N LYS A 611 59.86 45.29 -35.08
CA LYS A 611 58.52 45.55 -34.54
C LYS A 611 57.49 44.53 -35.02
N LYS A 612 57.50 44.13 -36.29
CA LYS A 612 56.61 43.06 -36.82
C LYS A 612 56.88 41.73 -36.14
N SER A 613 58.14 41.34 -36.00
CA SER A 613 58.53 40.07 -35.37
C SER A 613 58.23 40.07 -33.87
N ALA A 614 58.52 41.15 -33.13
CA ALA A 614 58.12 41.31 -31.73
C ALA A 614 56.60 41.30 -31.55
N MET A 615 55.83 42.00 -32.40
CA MET A 615 54.37 41.96 -32.38
C MET A 615 53.83 40.55 -32.70
N SER A 616 54.45 39.82 -33.64
CA SER A 616 54.09 38.44 -33.97
C SER A 616 54.39 37.48 -32.83
N GLN A 617 55.54 37.63 -32.15
CA GLN A 617 55.89 36.86 -30.95
C GLN A 617 54.93 37.15 -29.80
N LEU A 618 54.62 38.42 -29.51
CA LEU A 618 53.61 38.82 -28.52
C LEU A 618 52.22 38.28 -28.85
N LEU A 619 51.83 38.27 -30.12
CA LEU A 619 50.54 37.73 -30.55
C LEU A 619 50.49 36.20 -30.43
N GLN A 620 51.58 35.49 -30.72
CA GLN A 620 51.70 34.05 -30.43
C GLN A 620 51.72 33.75 -28.93
N LEU A 621 52.41 34.55 -28.11
CA LEU A 621 52.43 34.39 -26.65
C LEU A 621 51.03 34.60 -26.06
N LYS A 622 50.38 35.71 -26.41
CA LYS A 622 48.98 35.98 -26.05
C LYS A 622 48.05 34.84 -26.47
N GLU A 623 48.19 34.30 -27.67
CA GLU A 623 47.33 33.22 -28.15
C GLU A 623 47.64 31.88 -27.45
N ARG A 624 48.91 31.61 -27.08
CA ARG A 624 49.30 30.48 -26.21
C ARG A 624 48.75 30.62 -24.80
N GLU A 625 48.86 31.79 -24.18
CA GLU A 625 48.34 32.09 -22.84
C GLU A 625 46.81 31.99 -22.81
N LYS A 626 46.12 32.58 -23.79
CA LYS A 626 44.67 32.48 -24.01
C LYS A 626 44.23 31.03 -24.21
N ASN A 627 45.00 30.22 -24.94
CA ASN A 627 44.70 28.80 -25.12
C ASN A 627 44.94 28.02 -23.84
N ALA A 628 46.10 28.16 -23.17
CA ALA A 628 46.38 27.51 -21.90
C ALA A 628 45.39 27.89 -20.77
N ALA A 629 44.93 29.14 -20.75
CA ALA A 629 43.87 29.60 -19.86
C ALA A 629 42.51 28.99 -20.25
N ARG A 630 42.18 28.88 -21.54
CA ARG A 630 40.97 28.17 -21.98
C ARG A 630 41.03 26.70 -21.59
N ASP A 631 42.15 26.02 -21.82
CA ASP A 631 42.36 24.60 -21.53
C ASP A 631 42.32 24.33 -20.02
N SER A 632 42.85 25.23 -19.18
CA SER A 632 42.76 25.11 -17.72
C SER A 632 41.34 25.36 -17.21
N TRP A 633 40.61 26.33 -17.75
CA TRP A 633 39.19 26.52 -17.49
C TRP A 633 38.34 25.34 -17.99
N GLN A 634 38.69 24.76 -19.14
CA GLN A 634 37.97 23.64 -19.73
C GLN A 634 38.18 22.36 -18.91
N LYS A 635 39.39 22.12 -18.39
CA LYS A 635 39.63 21.12 -17.34
C LYS A 635 38.87 21.43 -16.05
N LYS A 636 38.83 22.69 -15.59
CA LYS A 636 38.06 23.09 -14.40
C LYS A 636 36.57 22.79 -14.57
N VAL A 637 36.04 22.96 -15.78
CA VAL A 637 34.67 22.60 -16.16
C VAL A 637 34.49 21.08 -16.24
N GLU A 638 35.43 20.31 -16.79
CA GLU A 638 35.39 18.84 -16.74
C GLU A 638 35.44 18.31 -15.30
N ASP A 639 36.33 18.84 -14.44
CA ASP A 639 36.42 18.48 -13.02
C ASP A 639 35.11 18.78 -12.29
N LEU A 640 34.48 19.94 -12.54
CA LEU A 640 33.19 20.30 -11.98
C LEU A 640 32.04 19.45 -12.54
N LEU A 641 32.05 19.10 -13.82
CA LEU A 641 31.07 18.19 -14.43
C LEU A 641 31.22 16.76 -13.87
N ASN A 642 32.45 16.32 -13.61
CA ASN A 642 32.76 15.05 -12.96
C ASN A 642 32.29 15.05 -11.49
N GLN A 643 32.52 16.15 -10.74
CA GLN A 643 31.99 16.31 -9.39
C GLN A 643 30.45 16.36 -9.37
N ILE A 644 29.82 17.08 -10.30
CA ILE A 644 28.35 17.10 -10.46
C ILE A 644 27.83 15.71 -10.82
N SER A 645 28.54 14.93 -11.64
CA SER A 645 28.15 13.57 -12.00
C SER A 645 28.30 12.60 -10.82
N LEU A 646 29.36 12.73 -10.02
CA LEU A 646 29.57 11.95 -8.80
C LEU A 646 28.56 12.32 -7.70
N LEU A 647 28.22 13.61 -7.56
CA LEU A 647 27.17 14.08 -6.65
C LEU A 647 25.78 13.61 -7.10
N LYS A 648 25.48 13.64 -8.40
CA LYS A 648 24.27 13.03 -8.96
C LYS A 648 24.23 11.54 -8.65
N GLN A 649 25.30 10.79 -8.92
CA GLN A 649 25.37 9.35 -8.66
C GLN A 649 25.23 9.02 -7.17
N ASN A 650 25.79 9.84 -6.28
CA ASN A 650 25.61 9.68 -4.82
C ASN A 650 24.19 10.03 -4.36
N LEU A 651 23.58 11.09 -4.91
CA LEU A 651 22.17 11.44 -4.63
C LEU A 651 21.21 10.37 -5.17
N GLU A 652 21.46 9.86 -6.37
CA GLU A 652 20.71 8.79 -7.02
C GLU A 652 20.87 7.46 -6.27
N LEU A 653 22.07 7.16 -5.76
CA LEU A 653 22.32 6.03 -4.86
C LEU A 653 21.60 6.20 -3.51
N GLN A 654 21.61 7.38 -2.89
CA GLN A 654 20.85 7.64 -1.66
C GLN A 654 19.34 7.65 -1.89
N LEU A 655 18.87 8.07 -3.06
CA LEU A 655 17.47 8.01 -3.47
C LEU A 655 17.05 6.55 -3.71
N CYS A 656 17.88 5.74 -4.37
CA CYS A 656 17.67 4.29 -4.45
C CYS A 656 17.69 3.61 -3.07
N GLN A 657 18.61 3.98 -2.16
CA GLN A 657 18.69 3.42 -0.82
C GLN A 657 17.46 3.79 0.03
N SER A 658 17.04 5.06 0.02
CA SER A 658 15.84 5.52 0.73
C SER A 658 14.54 5.00 0.10
N GLN A 659 14.49 4.83 -1.23
CA GLN A 659 13.38 4.17 -1.90
C GLN A 659 13.35 2.66 -1.60
N THR A 660 14.51 2.01 -1.44
CA THR A 660 14.60 0.60 -1.02
C THR A 660 14.16 0.42 0.43
N SER A 661 14.59 1.30 1.35
CA SER A 661 14.14 1.23 2.75
C SER A 661 12.67 1.62 2.90
N LEU A 662 12.16 2.56 2.08
CA LEU A 662 10.72 2.84 1.96
C LEU A 662 9.95 1.62 1.46
N GLN A 663 10.44 0.92 0.43
CA GLN A 663 9.83 -0.31 -0.09
C GLN A 663 9.87 -1.45 0.94
N GLN A 664 10.96 -1.59 1.70
CA GLN A 664 11.05 -2.56 2.80
C GLN A 664 10.07 -2.24 3.94
N LEU A 665 9.98 -0.97 4.35
CA LEU A 665 9.03 -0.53 5.38
C LEU A 665 7.57 -0.64 4.90
N GLN A 666 7.31 -0.34 3.62
CA GLN A 666 6.00 -0.51 3.00
C GLN A 666 5.62 -1.99 2.87
N ALA A 667 6.59 -2.87 2.54
CA ALA A 667 6.41 -4.32 2.56
C ALA A 667 6.10 -4.83 3.97
N GLN A 668 6.83 -4.38 4.99
CA GLN A 668 6.55 -4.66 6.41
C GLN A 668 5.16 -4.19 6.82
N PHE A 669 4.74 -2.97 6.45
CA PHE A 669 3.38 -2.49 6.70
C PHE A 669 2.32 -3.32 5.96
N THR A 670 2.57 -3.78 4.73
CA THR A 670 1.63 -4.70 4.05
C THR A 670 1.60 -6.08 4.71
N GLN A 671 2.73 -6.57 5.22
CA GLN A 671 2.84 -7.87 5.91
C GLN A 671 2.15 -7.84 7.28
N GLU A 672 2.40 -6.81 8.10
CA GLU A 672 1.67 -6.62 9.37
C GLU A 672 0.19 -6.33 9.11
N ARG A 673 -0.19 -5.59 8.05
CA ARG A 673 -1.61 -5.43 7.70
C ARG A 673 -2.25 -6.76 7.27
N GLN A 674 -1.55 -7.58 6.48
CA GLN A 674 -2.03 -8.91 6.10
C GLN A 674 -2.18 -9.82 7.31
N ARG A 675 -1.17 -9.83 8.20
CA ARG A 675 -1.19 -10.57 9.46
C ARG A 675 -2.34 -10.12 10.36
N LEU A 676 -2.55 -8.82 10.57
CA LEU A 676 -3.68 -8.29 11.35
C LEU A 676 -5.02 -8.58 10.68
N THR A 677 -5.07 -8.66 9.34
CA THR A 677 -6.29 -9.11 8.63
C THR A 677 -6.55 -10.59 8.89
N GLN A 678 -5.51 -11.43 8.87
CA GLN A 678 -5.61 -12.87 9.20
C GLN A 678 -5.97 -13.10 10.68
N GLU A 679 -5.36 -12.37 11.61
CA GLU A 679 -5.71 -12.43 13.05
C GLU A 679 -7.16 -11.95 13.29
N LEU A 680 -7.67 -10.99 12.50
CA LEU A 680 -9.09 -10.60 12.52
C LEU A 680 -10.00 -11.65 11.88
N GLU A 681 -9.63 -12.24 10.74
CA GLU A 681 -10.37 -13.33 10.07
C GLU A 681 -10.46 -14.58 10.96
N GLU A 682 -9.35 -14.97 11.61
CA GLU A 682 -9.31 -16.06 12.59
C GLU A 682 -10.17 -15.75 13.83
N LEU A 683 -10.16 -14.51 14.33
CA LEU A 683 -11.04 -14.09 15.43
C LEU A 683 -12.50 -14.08 15.00
N GLU A 684 -12.84 -13.59 13.81
CA GLU A 684 -14.20 -13.65 13.27
C GLU A 684 -14.67 -15.08 13.06
N GLU A 685 -13.83 -15.98 12.52
CA GLU A 685 -14.15 -17.41 12.44
C GLU A 685 -14.36 -18.02 13.83
N GLN A 686 -13.49 -17.74 14.80
CA GLN A 686 -13.69 -18.20 16.18
C GLN A 686 -14.98 -17.65 16.79
N HIS A 687 -15.34 -16.39 16.53
CA HIS A 687 -16.60 -15.80 16.99
C HIS A 687 -17.81 -16.40 16.28
N GLN A 688 -17.72 -16.69 14.98
CA GLN A 688 -18.76 -17.40 14.22
C GLN A 688 -18.90 -18.86 14.69
N GLN A 689 -17.81 -19.56 14.99
CA GLN A 689 -17.81 -20.91 15.54
C GLN A 689 -18.41 -20.94 16.96
N ARG A 690 -18.01 -20.02 17.84
CA ARG A 690 -18.63 -19.83 19.17
C ARG A 690 -20.13 -19.53 19.05
N HIS A 691 -20.54 -18.71 18.09
CA HIS A 691 -21.94 -18.36 17.84
C HIS A 691 -22.75 -19.50 17.21
N LYS A 692 -22.15 -20.34 16.35
CA LYS A 692 -22.74 -21.59 15.85
C LYS A 692 -22.92 -22.60 17.00
N SER A 693 -21.86 -22.87 17.75
CA SER A 693 -21.89 -23.76 18.92
C SER A 693 -22.86 -23.29 19.99
N LEU A 694 -22.97 -21.98 20.25
CA LEU A 694 -23.97 -21.42 21.17
C LEU A 694 -25.40 -21.58 20.62
N LYS A 695 -25.62 -21.40 19.32
CA LYS A 695 -26.92 -21.68 18.66
C LYS A 695 -27.28 -23.16 18.71
N GLU A 696 -26.33 -24.04 18.46
CA GLU A 696 -26.49 -25.50 18.56
C GLU A 696 -26.81 -25.91 20.00
N ALA A 697 -26.10 -25.36 20.99
CA ALA A 697 -26.40 -25.56 22.41
C ALA A 697 -27.78 -25.01 22.80
N HIS A 698 -28.19 -23.85 22.27
CA HIS A 698 -29.55 -23.32 22.46
C HIS A 698 -30.62 -24.20 21.80
N VAL A 699 -30.38 -24.70 20.59
CA VAL A 699 -31.31 -25.61 19.89
C VAL A 699 -31.42 -26.94 20.63
N LEU A 700 -30.30 -27.52 21.08
CA LEU A 700 -30.29 -28.74 21.89
C LEU A 700 -30.99 -28.53 23.23
N ALA A 701 -30.73 -27.42 23.93
CA ALA A 701 -31.42 -27.08 25.18
C ALA A 701 -32.93 -26.86 24.97
N PHE A 702 -33.33 -26.24 23.86
CA PHE A 702 -34.73 -26.07 23.50
C PHE A 702 -35.38 -27.41 23.16
N GLN A 703 -34.71 -28.28 22.41
CA GLN A 703 -35.15 -29.65 22.12
C GLN A 703 -35.27 -30.51 23.38
N THR A 704 -34.34 -30.42 24.33
CA THR A 704 -34.48 -31.13 25.61
C THR A 704 -35.64 -30.58 26.44
N MET A 705 -35.85 -29.25 26.46
CA MET A 705 -37.00 -28.65 27.13
C MET A 705 -38.33 -29.00 26.46
N GLU A 706 -38.38 -29.09 25.13
CA GLU A 706 -39.56 -29.56 24.38
C GLU A 706 -39.79 -31.05 24.62
N GLU A 707 -38.76 -31.90 24.56
CA GLU A 707 -38.86 -33.31 24.91
C GLU A 707 -39.32 -33.53 26.35
N GLU A 708 -38.81 -32.76 27.32
CA GLU A 708 -39.23 -32.82 28.73
C GLU A 708 -40.67 -32.37 28.88
N LYS A 709 -41.05 -31.23 28.29
CA LYS A 709 -42.45 -30.78 28.23
C LYS A 709 -43.37 -31.81 27.57
N GLU A 710 -42.94 -32.49 26.51
CA GLU A 710 -43.71 -33.57 25.89
C GLU A 710 -43.74 -34.83 26.77
N LYS A 711 -42.68 -35.16 27.51
CA LYS A 711 -42.67 -36.27 28.48
C LYS A 711 -43.62 -35.97 29.65
N GLU A 712 -43.63 -34.73 30.15
CA GLU A 712 -44.60 -34.23 31.13
C GLU A 712 -46.02 -34.22 30.58
N GLN A 713 -46.24 -33.73 29.35
CA GLN A 713 -47.55 -33.76 28.71
C GLN A 713 -48.05 -35.19 28.51
N ARG A 714 -47.21 -36.11 28.03
CA ARG A 714 -47.54 -37.55 27.95
C ARG A 714 -47.78 -38.15 29.33
N ALA A 715 -47.06 -37.75 30.37
CA ALA A 715 -47.28 -38.19 31.75
C ALA A 715 -48.60 -37.67 32.31
N LEU A 716 -48.99 -36.43 32.01
CA LEU A 716 -50.27 -35.83 32.37
C LEU A 716 -51.43 -36.45 31.58
N GLU A 717 -51.27 -36.68 30.28
CA GLU A 717 -52.25 -37.35 29.42
C GLU A 717 -52.43 -38.81 29.85
N THR A 718 -51.35 -39.55 30.14
CA THR A 718 -51.46 -40.93 30.64
C THR A 718 -51.98 -40.98 32.08
N HIS A 719 -51.64 -40.03 32.95
CA HIS A 719 -52.25 -39.93 34.28
C HIS A 719 -53.74 -39.57 34.21
N LEU A 720 -54.15 -38.72 33.26
CA LEU A 720 -55.55 -38.38 33.00
C LEU A 720 -56.31 -39.56 32.38
N GLN A 721 -55.72 -40.29 31.44
CA GLN A 721 -56.28 -41.53 30.90
C GLN A 721 -56.37 -42.62 31.98
N GLN A 722 -55.35 -42.75 32.85
CA GLN A 722 -55.38 -43.64 34.01
C GLN A 722 -56.50 -43.23 34.97
N LYS A 723 -56.63 -41.95 35.32
CA LYS A 723 -57.75 -41.42 36.12
C LYS A 723 -59.10 -41.72 35.48
N HIS A 724 -59.32 -41.33 34.24
CA HIS A 724 -60.58 -41.64 33.53
C HIS A 724 -60.83 -43.15 33.46
N SER A 725 -59.81 -43.98 33.28
CA SER A 725 -59.96 -45.44 33.30
C SER A 725 -60.29 -45.97 34.70
N ALA A 726 -59.74 -45.40 35.76
CA ALA A 726 -59.97 -45.77 37.16
C ALA A 726 -61.29 -45.21 37.70
N GLU A 727 -61.73 -44.05 37.23
CA GLU A 727 -63.04 -43.43 37.51
C GLU A 727 -64.14 -44.19 36.76
N LEU A 728 -63.91 -44.57 35.49
CA LEU A 728 -64.84 -45.38 34.70
C LEU A 728 -64.85 -46.85 35.16
N GLN A 729 -63.74 -47.36 35.70
CA GLN A 729 -63.67 -48.66 36.37
C GLN A 729 -64.37 -48.60 37.74
N SER A 730 -64.12 -47.57 38.55
CA SER A 730 -64.83 -47.31 39.81
C SER A 730 -66.34 -47.14 39.57
N LEU A 731 -66.76 -46.48 38.49
CA LEU A 731 -68.16 -46.37 38.09
C LEU A 731 -68.74 -47.72 37.63
N LYS A 732 -67.97 -48.54 36.90
CA LYS A 732 -68.36 -49.94 36.57
C LYS A 732 -68.44 -50.83 37.80
N ASP A 733 -67.59 -50.60 38.79
CA ASP A 733 -67.50 -51.40 40.00
C ASP A 733 -68.58 -50.98 40.99
N ALA A 734 -68.86 -49.68 41.14
CA ALA A 734 -70.05 -49.15 41.83
C ALA A 734 -71.36 -49.55 41.13
N HIS A 735 -71.40 -49.60 39.80
CA HIS A 735 -72.54 -50.20 39.08
C HIS A 735 -72.61 -51.72 39.29
N ARG A 736 -71.49 -52.44 39.45
CA ARG A 736 -71.52 -53.87 39.80
C ARG A 736 -71.95 -54.07 41.25
N GLU A 737 -71.52 -53.23 42.19
CA GLU A 737 -71.94 -53.25 43.59
C GLU A 737 -73.41 -52.83 43.73
N SER A 738 -73.91 -51.92 42.90
CA SER A 738 -75.34 -51.59 42.83
C SER A 738 -76.16 -52.72 42.17
N MET A 739 -75.67 -53.36 41.11
CA MET A 739 -76.35 -54.49 40.48
C MET A 739 -76.28 -55.78 41.30
N GLU A 740 -75.17 -56.03 42.00
CA GLU A 740 -75.02 -57.11 42.98
C GLU A 740 -75.79 -56.75 44.26
N GLY A 741 -75.92 -55.47 44.61
CA GLY A 741 -76.83 -54.95 45.62
C GLY A 741 -78.28 -55.30 45.28
N PHE A 742 -78.79 -54.86 44.13
CA PHE A 742 -80.13 -55.24 43.64
C PHE A 742 -80.31 -56.76 43.48
N ARG A 743 -79.25 -57.49 43.12
CA ARG A 743 -79.30 -58.96 43.06
C ARG A 743 -79.36 -59.57 44.45
N VAL A 744 -78.63 -59.07 45.43
CA VAL A 744 -78.64 -59.54 46.83
C VAL A 744 -79.93 -59.12 47.52
N GLU A 745 -80.50 -57.95 47.20
CA GLU A 745 -81.83 -57.51 47.62
C GLU A 745 -82.90 -58.44 47.04
N MET A 746 -82.88 -58.72 45.72
CA MET A 746 -83.84 -59.64 45.12
C MET A 746 -83.60 -61.11 45.51
N GLU A 747 -82.36 -61.53 45.78
CA GLU A 747 -82.06 -62.83 46.38
C GLU A 747 -82.55 -62.88 47.84
N GLN A 748 -82.47 -61.79 48.61
CA GLN A 748 -83.05 -61.68 49.96
C GLN A 748 -84.57 -61.65 49.95
N GLU A 749 -85.23 -60.93 49.03
CA GLU A 749 -86.68 -60.95 48.85
C GLU A 749 -87.15 -62.35 48.42
N LEU A 750 -86.42 -63.03 47.54
CA LEU A 750 -86.66 -64.43 47.23
C LEU A 750 -86.38 -65.34 48.44
N GLN A 751 -85.43 -65.01 49.32
CA GLN A 751 -85.13 -65.76 50.54
C GLN A 751 -86.24 -65.58 51.59
N THR A 752 -86.77 -64.37 51.78
CA THR A 752 -87.90 -64.11 52.69
C THR A 752 -89.18 -64.71 52.14
N LEU A 753 -89.48 -64.56 50.85
CA LEU A 753 -90.66 -65.20 50.23
C LEU A 753 -90.57 -66.73 50.29
N ARG A 754 -89.35 -67.31 50.16
CA ARG A 754 -89.11 -68.74 50.42
C ARG A 754 -89.35 -69.10 51.88
N PHE A 755 -88.92 -68.27 52.83
CA PHE A 755 -89.08 -68.53 54.27
C PHE A 755 -90.56 -68.41 54.69
N GLU A 756 -91.29 -67.43 54.18
CA GLU A 756 -92.73 -67.25 54.39
C GLU A 756 -93.51 -68.43 53.81
N LEU A 757 -93.25 -68.84 52.56
CA LEU A 757 -93.85 -70.03 51.96
C LEU A 757 -93.44 -71.33 52.67
N GLU A 758 -92.23 -71.40 53.23
CA GLU A 758 -91.80 -72.51 54.08
C GLU A 758 -92.55 -72.53 55.42
N ASP A 759 -92.78 -71.39 56.07
CA ASP A 759 -93.45 -71.30 57.36
C ASP A 759 -94.98 -71.45 57.22
N GLU A 760 -95.59 -70.96 56.14
CA GLU A 760 -96.96 -71.34 55.75
C GLU A 760 -97.05 -72.84 55.47
N GLY A 761 -96.05 -73.40 54.77
CA GLY A 761 -95.94 -74.84 54.52
C GLY A 761 -95.80 -75.66 55.82
N LYS A 762 -94.98 -75.20 56.77
CA LYS A 762 -94.83 -75.81 58.10
C LYS A 762 -96.10 -75.67 58.93
N ALA A 763 -96.80 -74.54 58.86
CA ALA A 763 -98.07 -74.31 59.55
C ALA A 763 -99.19 -75.21 59.00
N MET A 764 -99.32 -75.33 57.68
CA MET A 764 -100.26 -76.27 57.04
C MET A 764 -99.88 -77.73 57.32
N LEU A 765 -98.60 -78.09 57.31
CA LEU A 765 -98.15 -79.42 57.72
C LEU A 765 -98.39 -79.69 59.20
N ALA A 766 -98.32 -78.68 60.07
CA ALA A 766 -98.62 -78.81 61.49
C ALA A 766 -100.13 -78.98 61.74
N SER A 767 -100.99 -78.23 61.06
CA SER A 767 -102.44 -78.40 61.17
C SER A 767 -102.91 -79.73 60.58
N LEU A 768 -102.40 -80.13 59.41
CA LEU A 768 -102.68 -81.44 58.82
C LEU A 768 -102.13 -82.59 59.68
N ARG A 769 -100.97 -82.45 60.31
CA ARG A 769 -100.47 -83.45 61.28
C ARG A 769 -101.31 -83.49 62.56
N SER A 770 -101.82 -82.36 63.03
CA SER A 770 -102.71 -82.30 64.19
C SER A 770 -104.04 -82.98 63.90
N GLU A 771 -104.67 -82.65 62.77
CA GLU A 771 -105.94 -83.23 62.34
C GLU A 771 -105.79 -84.73 62.03
N LEU A 772 -104.74 -85.12 61.31
CA LEU A 772 -104.46 -86.54 61.02
C LEU A 772 -104.15 -87.32 62.31
N ASN A 773 -103.43 -86.75 63.28
CA ASN A 773 -103.23 -87.41 64.58
C ASN A 773 -104.51 -87.48 65.41
N HIS A 774 -105.40 -86.48 65.35
CA HIS A 774 -106.69 -86.51 66.03
C HIS A 774 -107.59 -87.58 65.42
N GLN A 775 -107.71 -87.62 64.10
CA GLN A 775 -108.45 -88.65 63.38
C GLN A 775 -107.82 -90.03 63.56
N HIS A 776 -106.48 -90.17 63.56
CA HIS A 776 -105.80 -91.44 63.87
C HIS A 776 -106.04 -91.87 65.31
N ALA A 777 -106.01 -90.97 66.30
CA ALA A 777 -106.28 -91.33 67.70
C ALA A 777 -107.74 -91.78 67.90
N ALA A 778 -108.70 -91.00 67.40
CA ALA A 778 -110.11 -91.36 67.41
C ALA A 778 -110.38 -92.68 66.66
N SER A 779 -109.77 -92.88 65.49
CA SER A 779 -109.89 -94.13 64.74
C SER A 779 -109.22 -95.30 65.45
N ILE A 780 -108.07 -95.11 66.09
CA ILE A 780 -107.36 -96.16 66.81
C ILE A 780 -108.14 -96.58 68.06
N ASP A 781 -108.74 -95.66 68.80
CA ASP A 781 -109.52 -96.01 69.98
C ASP A 781 -110.91 -96.58 69.64
N LEU A 782 -111.55 -96.12 68.55
CA LEU A 782 -112.70 -96.82 67.95
C LEU A 782 -112.32 -98.23 67.48
N LEU A 783 -111.20 -98.37 66.75
CA LEU A 783 -110.73 -99.67 66.25
C LEU A 783 -110.28 -100.59 67.39
N ARG A 784 -109.75 -100.06 68.51
CA ARG A 784 -109.47 -100.84 69.73
C ARG A 784 -110.74 -101.30 70.42
N HIS A 785 -111.77 -100.46 70.49
CA HIS A 785 -113.06 -100.84 71.08
C HIS A 785 -113.78 -101.87 70.19
N SER A 786 -113.78 -101.65 68.88
CA SER A 786 -114.29 -102.58 67.86
C SER A 786 -113.53 -103.89 67.91
N HIS A 787 -112.19 -103.90 67.86
CA HIS A 787 -111.40 -105.12 67.99
C HIS A 787 -111.52 -105.82 69.35
N HIS A 788 -111.85 -105.13 70.46
CA HIS A 788 -112.19 -105.81 71.71
C HIS A 788 -113.56 -106.48 71.66
N GLN A 789 -114.57 -105.82 71.08
CA GLN A 789 -115.88 -106.43 70.82
C GLN A 789 -115.80 -107.55 69.79
N GLU A 790 -114.98 -107.42 68.75
CA GLU A 790 -114.72 -108.44 67.73
C GLU A 790 -113.87 -109.59 68.26
N LEU A 791 -112.92 -109.38 69.19
CA LEU A 791 -112.21 -110.48 69.86
C LEU A 791 -113.12 -111.25 70.82
N ALA A 792 -114.11 -110.59 71.43
CA ALA A 792 -115.15 -111.27 72.21
C ALA A 792 -116.16 -111.99 71.28
N ALA A 793 -116.62 -111.31 70.23
CA ALA A 793 -117.58 -111.84 69.27
C ALA A 793 -116.98 -112.99 68.46
N ALA A 794 -115.77 -112.87 67.91
CA ALA A 794 -115.09 -113.92 67.16
C ALA A 794 -114.65 -115.11 68.04
N LYS A 795 -114.53 -114.95 69.37
CA LYS A 795 -114.45 -116.10 70.29
C LYS A 795 -115.79 -116.82 70.38
N MET A 796 -116.89 -116.10 70.59
CA MET A 796 -118.24 -116.70 70.51
C MET A 796 -118.55 -117.25 69.12
N GLU A 797 -118.04 -116.67 68.04
CA GLU A 797 -118.25 -117.10 66.67
C GLU A 797 -117.34 -118.27 66.30
N LEU A 798 -116.20 -118.45 66.98
CA LEU A 798 -115.41 -119.68 66.93
C LEU A 798 -116.11 -120.83 67.68
N GLU A 799 -116.70 -120.55 68.84
CA GLU A 799 -117.56 -121.52 69.56
C GLU A 799 -118.81 -121.87 68.73
N ARG A 800 -119.48 -120.88 68.13
CA ARG A 800 -120.58 -121.11 67.17
C ARG A 800 -120.12 -121.81 65.91
N SER A 801 -118.91 -121.56 65.40
CA SER A 801 -118.35 -122.26 64.23
C SER A 801 -118.15 -123.74 64.54
N ILE A 802 -117.62 -124.08 65.73
CA ILE A 802 -117.52 -125.46 66.22
C ILE A 802 -118.91 -126.10 66.33
N ASP A 803 -119.91 -125.37 66.84
CA ASP A 803 -121.29 -125.87 66.96
C ASP A 803 -122.06 -125.88 65.61
N ILE A 804 -121.70 -125.05 64.63
CA ILE A 804 -122.23 -125.07 63.26
C ILE A 804 -121.60 -126.23 62.49
N SER A 805 -120.32 -126.52 62.69
CA SER A 805 -119.67 -127.75 62.20
C SER A 805 -120.34 -129.01 62.81
N ARG A 806 -120.71 -128.98 64.10
CA ARG A 806 -121.57 -130.03 64.71
C ARG A 806 -122.98 -130.11 64.11
N ARG A 807 -123.58 -128.99 63.68
CA ARG A 807 -124.89 -128.98 62.97
C ARG A 807 -124.76 -129.57 61.57
N GLN A 808 -123.74 -129.21 60.80
CA GLN A 808 -123.42 -129.82 59.50
C GLN A 808 -123.15 -131.32 59.63
N SER A 809 -122.41 -131.72 60.68
CA SER A 809 -122.22 -133.11 61.07
C SER A 809 -123.51 -133.84 61.50
N LYS A 810 -124.64 -133.14 61.64
CA LYS A 810 -125.97 -133.72 61.90
C LYS A 810 -126.99 -133.53 60.77
N GLU A 811 -126.78 -132.63 59.82
CA GLU A 811 -127.46 -132.70 58.51
C GLU A 811 -126.96 -133.91 57.70
N HIS A 812 -125.71 -134.34 57.93
CA HIS A 812 -125.22 -135.66 57.52
C HIS A 812 -125.95 -136.84 58.20
N MET A 813 -126.63 -136.63 59.33
CA MET A 813 -127.50 -137.65 59.94
C MET A 813 -128.73 -137.86 59.05
N CYS A 814 -129.41 -136.76 58.67
CA CYS A 814 -130.60 -136.81 57.83
C CYS A 814 -130.34 -137.46 56.46
N ARG A 815 -129.25 -137.08 55.76
CA ARG A 815 -128.99 -137.59 54.41
C ARG A 815 -128.47 -139.03 54.37
N ILE A 816 -128.12 -139.61 55.52
CA ILE A 816 -127.77 -141.03 55.65
C ILE A 816 -129.00 -141.85 56.07
N SER A 817 -129.92 -141.30 56.89
CA SER A 817 -131.22 -141.93 57.16
C SER A 817 -131.97 -142.27 55.86
N ASP A 818 -132.14 -141.29 54.97
CA ASP A 818 -132.90 -141.40 53.70
C ASP A 818 -132.45 -142.59 52.80
N LEU A 819 -131.21 -143.09 52.93
CA LEU A 819 -130.57 -143.98 51.97
C LEU A 819 -130.11 -145.34 52.52
N GLN A 820 -130.36 -145.65 53.80
CA GLN A 820 -130.11 -147.01 54.33
C GLN A 820 -131.31 -147.67 55.02
N GLU A 821 -132.44 -146.98 55.21
CA GLU A 821 -133.71 -147.64 55.54
C GLU A 821 -134.12 -148.64 54.44
N GLU A 822 -133.91 -148.29 53.16
CA GLU A 822 -134.12 -149.20 52.01
C GLU A 822 -133.22 -150.44 52.01
N LEU A 823 -132.01 -150.36 52.60
CA LEU A 823 -131.07 -151.47 52.66
C LEU A 823 -131.30 -152.36 53.90
N ARG A 824 -131.60 -151.79 55.07
CA ARG A 824 -131.80 -152.59 56.29
C ARG A 824 -133.21 -153.14 56.49
N HIS A 825 -134.18 -152.78 55.66
CA HIS A 825 -135.37 -153.61 55.45
C HIS A 825 -135.04 -154.91 54.67
N ARG A 826 -134.02 -154.92 53.81
CA ARG A 826 -133.51 -156.17 53.19
C ARG A 826 -132.62 -156.96 54.15
N GLU A 827 -131.77 -156.29 54.95
CA GLU A 827 -131.04 -156.99 56.01
C GLU A 827 -131.93 -157.49 57.16
N HIS A 828 -133.09 -156.90 57.44
CA HIS A 828 -134.08 -157.55 58.32
C HIS A 828 -134.59 -158.85 57.73
N HIS A 829 -134.96 -158.86 56.44
CA HIS A 829 -135.40 -160.09 55.78
C HIS A 829 -134.31 -161.18 55.77
N ILE A 830 -133.03 -160.79 55.60
CA ILE A 830 -131.88 -161.71 55.70
C ILE A 830 -131.55 -162.09 57.15
N THR A 831 -131.75 -161.21 58.15
CA THR A 831 -131.47 -161.52 59.56
C THR A 831 -132.62 -162.16 60.31
N ASP A 832 -133.83 -162.16 59.76
CA ASP A 832 -134.90 -163.07 60.17
C ASP A 832 -134.67 -164.47 59.59
N LEU A 833 -134.14 -164.57 58.36
CA LEU A 833 -133.59 -165.84 57.83
C LEU A 833 -132.34 -166.31 58.62
N ASP A 834 -131.42 -165.42 59.01
CA ASP A 834 -130.32 -165.79 59.92
C ASP A 834 -130.79 -166.00 61.37
N LYS A 835 -131.99 -165.56 61.77
CA LYS A 835 -132.62 -166.03 63.03
C LYS A 835 -133.21 -167.42 62.86
N GLU A 836 -133.67 -167.82 61.67
CA GLU A 836 -133.99 -169.23 61.40
C GLU A 836 -132.72 -170.08 61.33
N VAL A 837 -131.64 -169.61 60.68
CA VAL A 837 -130.33 -170.30 60.64
C VAL A 837 -129.59 -170.25 61.99
N GLN A 838 -129.79 -169.23 62.82
CA GLN A 838 -129.26 -169.17 64.19
C GLN A 838 -130.14 -169.92 65.19
N HIS A 839 -131.45 -169.97 65.04
CA HIS A 839 -132.30 -170.89 65.80
C HIS A 839 -131.95 -172.35 65.43
N LEU A 840 -131.62 -172.63 64.16
CA LEU A 840 -131.02 -173.90 63.76
C LEU A 840 -129.59 -174.09 64.32
N HIS A 841 -128.75 -173.06 64.41
CA HIS A 841 -127.45 -173.15 65.11
C HIS A 841 -127.57 -173.19 66.64
N GLU A 842 -128.67 -172.76 67.25
CA GLU A 842 -128.97 -172.90 68.67
C GLU A 842 -129.56 -174.28 68.96
N ASN A 843 -130.27 -174.89 68.01
CA ASN A 843 -130.58 -176.32 68.03
C ASN A 843 -129.27 -177.14 67.86
N ILE A 844 -128.38 -176.77 66.94
CA ILE A 844 -127.06 -177.41 66.80
C ILE A 844 -126.19 -177.14 68.03
N ASN A 845 -126.22 -175.96 68.65
CA ASN A 845 -125.37 -175.61 69.80
C ASN A 845 -125.99 -175.87 71.16
N THR A 846 -127.27 -176.21 71.27
CA THR A 846 -127.80 -176.96 72.42
C THR A 846 -127.32 -178.40 72.31
N LEU A 847 -127.35 -179.03 71.13
CA LEU A 847 -126.69 -180.32 70.89
C LEU A 847 -125.16 -180.25 71.12
N THR A 848 -124.47 -179.16 70.74
CA THR A 848 -123.05 -178.94 71.07
C THR A 848 -122.84 -178.73 72.56
N LYS A 849 -123.71 -177.97 73.26
CA LYS A 849 -123.66 -177.81 74.73
C LYS A 849 -123.97 -179.10 75.46
N GLU A 850 -124.82 -179.98 74.93
CA GLU A 850 -125.00 -181.33 75.45
C GLU A 850 -123.76 -182.20 75.20
N LEU A 851 -123.12 -182.09 74.02
CA LEU A 851 -121.82 -182.70 73.73
C LEU A 851 -120.66 -182.14 74.58
N GLU A 852 -120.67 -180.86 74.95
CA GLU A 852 -119.68 -180.23 75.83
C GLU A 852 -119.98 -180.41 77.32
N LEU A 853 -121.24 -180.61 77.72
CA LEU A 853 -121.57 -181.08 79.06
C LEU A 853 -121.14 -182.54 79.21
N LYS A 854 -121.36 -183.39 78.18
CA LYS A 854 -120.71 -184.71 78.07
C LYS A 854 -119.18 -184.59 78.01
N GLY A 855 -118.64 -183.55 77.39
CA GLY A 855 -117.20 -183.24 77.32
C GLY A 855 -116.60 -182.84 78.67
N LYS A 856 -117.31 -182.05 79.47
CA LYS A 856 -116.97 -181.73 80.87
C LYS A 856 -117.06 -182.96 81.75
N GLU A 857 -118.05 -183.84 81.51
CA GLU A 857 -118.15 -185.13 82.19
C GLU A 857 -116.97 -186.06 81.85
N ILE A 858 -116.44 -186.02 80.62
CA ILE A 858 -115.26 -186.80 80.20
C ILE A 858 -113.92 -186.17 80.62
N LEU A 859 -113.77 -184.84 80.60
CA LEU A 859 -112.56 -184.18 81.11
C LEU A 859 -112.48 -184.19 82.65
N ARG A 860 -113.63 -184.25 83.34
CA ARG A 860 -113.74 -184.61 84.77
C ARG A 860 -113.85 -186.14 85.00
N VAL A 861 -113.32 -186.90 84.04
CA VAL A 861 -112.90 -188.33 84.13
C VAL A 861 -111.45 -188.49 83.64
N ARG A 862 -110.94 -187.56 82.81
CA ARG A 862 -109.49 -187.27 82.67
C ARG A 862 -108.90 -186.51 83.88
N SER A 863 -109.69 -186.33 84.92
CA SER A 863 -109.39 -185.70 86.21
C SER A 863 -108.28 -186.42 86.98
N GLU A 864 -108.56 -187.59 87.57
CA GLU A 864 -107.64 -188.24 88.51
C GLU A 864 -106.48 -189.00 87.83
N SER A 865 -106.47 -189.09 86.49
CA SER A 865 -105.51 -189.93 85.75
C SER A 865 -104.14 -189.30 85.50
N ASN A 866 -104.00 -187.97 85.45
CA ASN A 866 -102.70 -187.31 85.18
C ASN A 866 -102.16 -186.46 86.34
N GLN A 867 -102.79 -186.54 87.52
CA GLN A 867 -102.12 -186.30 88.80
C GLN A 867 -101.06 -187.40 89.11
N GLN A 868 -100.83 -188.33 88.16
CA GLN A 868 -99.94 -189.48 88.17
C GLN A 868 -98.64 -189.31 87.35
N MET A 869 -98.57 -188.27 86.49
CA MET A 869 -97.40 -187.79 85.73
C MET A 869 -97.30 -186.28 85.97
N ARG A 870 -96.48 -185.72 86.88
CA ARG A 870 -95.31 -186.24 87.60
C ARG A 870 -94.09 -186.48 86.69
N LEU A 871 -93.25 -185.44 86.58
CA LEU A 871 -91.81 -185.42 86.25
C LEU A 871 -91.49 -185.27 84.67
N GLU A 872 -91.59 -184.04 84.01
CA GLU A 872 -92.04 -183.59 82.58
C GLU A 872 -91.13 -182.80 81.45
N ASP A 873 -91.66 -182.00 80.41
CA ASP A 873 -91.11 -181.66 78.98
C ASP A 873 -91.21 -180.17 78.24
N MET A 874 -91.26 -179.94 76.84
CA MET A 874 -90.67 -178.79 75.95
C MET A 874 -91.47 -177.95 74.77
N GLU A 875 -90.85 -177.26 73.71
CA GLU A 875 -91.33 -176.05 72.83
C GLU A 875 -90.80 -175.75 71.30
N GLU A 876 -91.36 -174.83 70.39
CA GLU A 876 -90.88 -174.39 68.95
C GLU A 876 -91.41 -173.03 68.16
N LYS A 877 -91.00 -172.61 66.88
CA LYS A 877 -91.12 -171.23 66.15
C LYS A 877 -91.38 -171.05 64.54
N TYR A 878 -91.22 -169.83 63.85
CA TYR A 878 -90.93 -169.42 62.36
C TYR A 878 -91.56 -168.15 61.53
N LEU A 879 -91.44 -167.91 60.14
CA LEU A 879 -91.40 -166.55 59.34
C LEU A 879 -91.98 -166.34 57.81
N MET A 880 -91.92 -165.14 57.08
CA MET A 880 -92.64 -164.72 55.73
C MET A 880 -92.11 -163.51 54.76
N ARG A 881 -92.55 -163.25 53.44
CA ARG A 881 -92.45 -161.93 52.57
C ARG A 881 -93.28 -161.59 51.18
N GLU A 882 -92.83 -160.83 50.10
CA GLU A 882 -93.59 -159.72 49.29
C GLU A 882 -93.21 -159.14 47.77
N SER A 883 -94.18 -158.71 46.86
CA SER A 883 -94.44 -157.61 45.75
C SER A 883 -93.68 -157.18 44.35
N ARG A 884 -94.34 -156.56 43.25
CA ARG A 884 -93.86 -155.63 42.04
C ARG A 884 -94.76 -155.34 40.69
N PRO A 885 -94.82 -154.13 39.96
CA PRO A 885 -95.49 -153.82 38.56
C PRO A 885 -95.13 -152.57 37.56
N GLU A 886 -95.52 -152.46 36.20
CA GLU A 886 -95.32 -151.30 35.13
C GLU A 886 -96.18 -151.22 33.73
N ASP A 887 -96.27 -150.09 32.87
CA ASP A 887 -96.85 -149.92 31.41
C ASP A 887 -96.78 -148.50 30.55
N ILE A 888 -96.87 -148.40 29.13
CA ILE A 888 -97.35 -147.29 28.13
C ILE A 888 -97.51 -147.72 26.58
N GLN A 889 -98.47 -147.14 25.79
CA GLN A 889 -98.53 -146.86 24.29
C GLN A 889 -98.95 -147.95 23.25
N MET A 890 -100.27 -148.18 23.04
CA MET A 890 -100.80 -149.18 22.08
C MET A 890 -101.72 -148.63 20.95
N ILE A 891 -101.19 -148.60 19.71
CA ILE A 891 -101.87 -148.64 18.38
C ILE A 891 -102.67 -147.39 17.89
N ALA A 892 -102.45 -147.01 16.62
CA ALA A 892 -103.15 -145.92 15.91
C ALA A 892 -103.45 -146.20 14.41
N GLU A 893 -103.36 -147.45 13.93
CA GLU A 893 -103.08 -147.75 12.50
C GLU A 893 -104.28 -148.01 11.58
N LEU A 894 -105.53 -148.08 12.07
CA LEU A 894 -106.69 -148.47 11.25
C LEU A 894 -107.32 -147.34 10.42
N LYS A 895 -106.49 -146.62 9.65
CA LYS A 895 -106.91 -145.47 8.81
C LYS A 895 -106.75 -145.68 7.30
N SER A 896 -106.17 -146.80 6.85
CA SER A 896 -105.82 -147.03 5.44
C SER A 896 -106.88 -147.77 4.61
N LEU A 897 -107.91 -148.36 5.23
CA LEU A 897 -108.82 -149.24 4.49
C LEU A 897 -109.95 -148.48 3.78
N ILE A 898 -109.78 -148.38 2.46
CA ILE A 898 -110.82 -148.26 1.44
C ILE A 898 -111.31 -146.83 1.17
N THR A 899 -110.41 -146.03 0.59
CA THR A 899 -110.74 -144.95 -0.35
C THR A 899 -111.26 -145.44 -1.71
N GLU A 900 -111.21 -146.75 -2.00
CA GLU A 900 -111.57 -147.34 -3.31
C GLU A 900 -113.09 -147.44 -3.61
N ARG A 901 -113.96 -146.78 -2.83
CA ARG A 901 -115.42 -146.81 -3.09
C ARG A 901 -115.92 -145.69 -4.02
N ASP A 902 -115.02 -144.95 -4.65
CA ASP A 902 -115.30 -143.60 -5.20
C ASP A 902 -115.49 -143.51 -6.74
N GLN A 903 -115.50 -144.63 -7.50
CA GLN A 903 -115.63 -144.56 -8.98
C GLN A 903 -116.72 -145.44 -9.63
N VAL A 904 -117.21 -146.50 -8.99
CA VAL A 904 -118.02 -147.54 -9.69
C VAL A 904 -119.54 -147.37 -9.53
N ILE A 905 -120.03 -146.39 -8.76
CA ILE A 905 -121.45 -145.93 -8.82
C ILE A 905 -121.56 -144.62 -9.62
N LYS A 906 -120.82 -144.52 -10.74
CA LYS A 906 -120.83 -143.35 -11.63
C LYS A 906 -121.72 -143.51 -12.88
N LYS A 907 -122.17 -144.73 -13.20
CA LYS A 907 -122.82 -145.04 -14.50
C LYS A 907 -123.96 -146.09 -14.49
N LEU A 908 -124.69 -146.26 -13.39
CA LEU A 908 -126.08 -146.77 -13.46
C LEU A 908 -127.03 -145.66 -12.96
N ILE A 909 -127.63 -144.85 -13.84
CA ILE A 909 -128.78 -145.16 -14.73
C ILE A 909 -130.09 -144.97 -13.93
N GLN A 910 -130.77 -143.83 -14.08
CA GLN A 910 -131.56 -143.36 -15.25
C GLN A 910 -133.01 -143.84 -15.13
N LYS A 911 -133.96 -142.95 -15.45
CA LYS A 911 -135.30 -142.87 -14.84
C LYS A 911 -135.20 -142.38 -13.37
N LYS A 912 -136.12 -141.58 -12.86
CA LYS A 912 -137.24 -140.86 -13.51
C LYS A 912 -137.59 -139.62 -12.69
N LYS A 913 -138.26 -138.67 -13.36
CA LYS A 913 -139.44 -137.93 -12.87
C LYS A 913 -139.58 -137.70 -11.35
N ASN A 914 -139.48 -136.46 -10.88
CA ASN A 914 -140.47 -135.38 -11.02
C ASN A 914 -141.54 -135.40 -9.91
N ASP A 915 -142.06 -134.21 -9.59
CA ASP A 915 -143.35 -133.92 -8.93
C ASP A 915 -143.52 -134.56 -7.53
N LYS A 916 -143.69 -133.79 -6.46
CA LYS A 916 -144.79 -132.82 -6.25
C LYS A 916 -144.32 -131.66 -5.35
N SER A 917 -144.65 -130.38 -5.59
CA SER A 917 -145.94 -129.74 -5.90
C SER A 917 -146.90 -129.68 -4.68
N ALA A 918 -147.64 -128.60 -4.42
CA ALA A 918 -148.01 -127.49 -5.31
C ALA A 918 -148.45 -126.21 -4.55
N ALA A 919 -148.84 -125.18 -5.34
CA ALA A 919 -149.84 -124.12 -5.03
C ALA A 919 -149.43 -123.01 -4.03
N ASN A 920 -149.88 -121.73 -4.06
CA ASN A 920 -150.76 -120.86 -4.90
C ASN A 920 -150.52 -119.37 -4.44
N ARG A 921 -150.94 -118.22 -5.03
CA ARG A 921 -151.60 -117.79 -6.30
C ARG A 921 -151.46 -116.24 -6.50
N PHE A 922 -151.44 -115.76 -7.76
CA PHE A 922 -152.05 -114.53 -8.34
C PHE A 922 -152.40 -113.26 -7.44
N VAL A 923 -151.84 -112.06 -7.75
CA VAL A 923 -152.29 -110.60 -7.56
C VAL A 923 -152.59 -109.99 -6.13
N SER A 924 -152.78 -108.66 -5.80
CA SER A 924 -152.98 -107.34 -6.51
C SER A 924 -152.82 -106.01 -5.66
N VAL A 925 -152.82 -104.81 -6.33
CA VAL A 925 -153.19 -103.35 -5.98
C VAL A 925 -152.56 -102.44 -4.85
N PRO A 926 -152.29 -101.12 -5.13
CA PRO A 926 -152.05 -100.00 -4.15
C PRO A 926 -152.67 -98.57 -4.47
N ASN A 927 -152.70 -97.58 -3.51
CA ASN A 927 -153.09 -96.12 -3.66
C ASN A 927 -152.77 -95.22 -2.38
N LEU A 928 -152.70 -93.85 -2.45
CA LEU A 928 -152.85 -92.71 -1.41
C LEU A 928 -151.86 -92.27 -0.21
N SER A 929 -151.43 -90.94 -0.10
CA SER A 929 -151.20 -89.96 1.10
C SER A 929 -149.81 -89.39 1.74
N ALA A 930 -149.79 -88.14 2.39
CA ALA A 930 -148.97 -87.56 3.59
C ALA A 930 -147.91 -86.31 3.60
N LEU A 931 -147.74 -85.56 4.76
CA LEU A 931 -146.58 -84.73 5.41
C LEU A 931 -146.35 -83.11 5.46
N GLU A 932 -145.50 -82.53 6.41
CA GLU A 932 -145.19 -81.06 6.80
C GLU A 932 -143.76 -80.80 7.57
N SER A 933 -143.16 -79.71 8.20
CA SER A 933 -143.35 -78.24 8.70
C SER A 933 -142.05 -77.42 9.26
N SER A 934 -142.13 -76.12 9.75
CA SER A 934 -141.21 -75.18 10.62
C SER A 934 -139.90 -74.42 10.09
N GLY A 935 -139.13 -73.38 10.64
CA GLY A 935 -138.96 -72.33 11.77
C GLY A 935 -137.48 -71.65 11.77
N MET A 936 -136.81 -70.64 12.47
CA MET A 936 -136.83 -69.33 13.33
C MET A 936 -135.31 -68.77 13.52
N GLY A 937 -134.66 -67.65 14.07
CA GLY A 937 -134.71 -66.24 14.71
C GLY A 937 -133.34 -65.86 15.50
N ASN A 938 -132.72 -64.72 16.02
CA ASN A 938 -132.56 -63.18 16.10
C ASN A 938 -131.22 -62.78 16.95
N GLY A 939 -130.52 -61.62 17.30
CA GLY A 939 -130.35 -60.09 17.20
C GLY A 939 -129.44 -59.45 18.39
N HIS A 940 -128.86 -58.20 18.67
CA HIS A 940 -128.41 -56.84 18.08
C HIS A 940 -127.55 -55.86 19.08
N PRO A 941 -126.49 -55.00 18.73
CA PRO A 941 -125.68 -54.07 19.69
C PRO A 941 -124.94 -52.68 19.23
N THR A 942 -124.24 -51.84 20.11
CA THR A 942 -122.98 -50.88 19.95
C THR A 942 -122.95 -49.30 20.36
N ARG A 943 -121.80 -48.61 20.81
CA ARG A 943 -121.55 -47.09 21.09
C ARG A 943 -120.05 -46.54 21.41
N LEU A 944 -119.63 -45.21 21.30
CA LEU A 944 -118.24 -44.54 21.59
C LEU A 944 -118.11 -42.93 21.79
N GLU A 945 -116.98 -42.29 22.31
CA GLU A 945 -116.70 -40.79 22.60
C GLU A 945 -115.20 -40.14 22.68
N PRO A 946 -114.91 -38.77 22.75
CA PRO A 946 -113.56 -37.97 22.76
C PRO A 946 -113.34 -36.74 23.82
N ILE A 947 -112.47 -35.63 23.92
CA ILE A 947 -111.38 -34.72 23.27
C ILE A 947 -110.50 -33.75 24.27
N PRO A 948 -109.39 -32.95 23.89
CA PRO A 948 -108.46 -32.06 24.76
C PRO A 948 -107.92 -30.59 24.30
N ASN A 949 -107.04 -29.77 25.04
CA ASN A 949 -106.35 -28.42 24.65
C ASN A 949 -105.18 -27.78 25.59
N SER A 950 -104.38 -26.66 25.26
CA SER A 950 -103.22 -26.06 26.11
C SER A 950 -102.70 -24.49 26.10
N PRO A 951 -101.42 -23.94 25.90
CA PRO A 951 -100.67 -22.86 26.75
C PRO A 951 -99.77 -21.64 26.15
N ALA A 952 -99.17 -20.64 26.94
CA ALA A 952 -98.13 -19.53 26.60
C ALA A 952 -97.57 -18.54 27.77
N HIS A 953 -96.74 -17.46 27.48
CA HIS A 953 -96.37 -16.13 28.22
C HIS A 953 -95.19 -15.97 29.32
N ASP A 954 -94.73 -14.81 29.93
CA ASP A 954 -94.10 -13.42 29.60
C ASP A 954 -93.65 -12.58 30.91
N VAL A 955 -92.99 -11.36 31.13
CA VAL A 955 -91.88 -10.41 30.58
C VAL A 955 -91.52 -9.10 31.50
N GLU A 956 -90.27 -8.48 31.48
CA GLU A 956 -89.72 -7.05 31.79
C GLU A 956 -89.34 -6.31 33.19
N PHE A 957 -88.39 -5.29 33.13
CA PHE A 957 -88.13 -3.95 33.85
C PHE A 957 -87.49 -3.62 35.29
N ASN A 958 -86.76 -2.45 35.39
CA ASN A 958 -86.64 -1.38 36.49
C ASN A 958 -85.32 -1.10 37.36
N SER A 959 -84.99 0.17 37.81
CA SER A 959 -83.90 0.62 38.80
C SER A 959 -83.76 2.19 39.10
N ASN A 960 -83.02 2.71 40.15
CA ASN A 960 -82.31 4.08 40.33
C ASN A 960 -81.97 4.66 41.80
N LYS A 961 -80.96 5.59 41.96
CA LYS A 961 -80.77 6.82 42.87
C LYS A 961 -79.90 6.91 44.24
N PRO A 962 -79.55 8.10 44.89
CA PRO A 962 -78.15 8.43 45.41
C PRO A 962 -77.85 9.33 46.74
N LEU A 963 -76.55 9.54 47.11
CA LEU A 963 -75.81 10.65 47.90
C LEU A 963 -76.19 11.02 49.39
N PRO A 964 -75.43 11.79 50.28
CA PRO A 964 -74.41 12.92 50.11
C PRO A 964 -73.26 13.24 51.20
N GLN A 965 -72.43 14.31 50.98
CA GLN A 965 -71.71 15.29 51.93
C GLN A 965 -70.62 14.87 53.00
N PRO A 966 -69.85 15.78 53.71
CA PRO A 966 -69.27 17.15 53.47
C PRO A 966 -67.76 17.37 53.90
N LEU A 967 -67.18 18.61 53.83
CA LEU A 967 -65.79 19.07 54.20
C LEU A 967 -65.76 20.59 54.60
N PRO A 968 -64.65 21.36 54.93
CA PRO A 968 -63.18 21.15 55.12
C PRO A 968 -62.69 21.62 56.56
N PRO A 969 -61.82 22.65 56.93
CA PRO A 969 -60.67 23.43 56.35
C PRO A 969 -59.46 23.91 57.29
N LYS A 970 -58.37 24.46 56.69
CA LYS A 970 -57.33 25.47 57.20
C LYS A 970 -56.21 25.09 58.24
N GLU A 971 -55.24 26.01 58.44
CA GLU A 971 -53.92 25.88 59.14
C GLU A 971 -53.65 27.09 60.11
N PRO A 972 -52.45 27.63 60.53
CA PRO A 972 -51.00 27.27 60.38
C PRO A 972 -49.90 27.74 61.45
N LYS A 973 -48.60 27.41 61.20
CA LYS A 973 -47.31 28.20 61.44
C LYS A 973 -46.86 28.56 62.91
N THR A 974 -45.63 29.00 63.30
CA THR A 974 -44.15 28.76 62.99
C THR A 974 -43.26 29.43 64.10
N PHE A 975 -41.96 29.06 64.31
CA PHE A 975 -40.99 29.77 65.21
C PHE A 975 -39.47 29.63 64.81
N LEU A 976 -38.50 29.98 65.67
CA LEU A 976 -37.13 30.51 65.36
C LEU A 976 -35.88 29.58 65.50
N SER A 977 -34.77 30.06 64.91
CA SER A 977 -33.33 29.63 64.81
C SER A 977 -32.54 29.44 66.14
N PRO A 978 -31.19 29.22 66.20
CA PRO A 978 -30.09 29.08 65.18
C PRO A 978 -29.16 27.83 65.47
N PRO A 979 -27.85 27.68 65.08
CA PRO A 979 -26.93 28.50 64.23
C PRO A 979 -25.99 27.79 63.19
N GLN A 980 -25.50 28.59 62.22
CA GLN A 980 -24.14 28.64 61.57
C GLN A 980 -23.47 27.39 60.93
N SER A 981 -22.73 27.48 59.80
CA SER A 981 -22.44 28.61 58.87
C SER A 981 -22.01 28.11 57.46
N GLU A 982 -22.19 28.97 56.44
CA GLU A 982 -21.49 29.13 55.13
C GLU A 982 -20.99 27.88 54.35
N ALA A 983 -21.43 27.50 53.14
CA ALA A 983 -22.22 28.07 52.02
C ALA A 983 -21.45 28.62 50.77
N SER A 984 -22.02 28.36 49.57
CA SER A 984 -21.63 28.83 48.21
C SER A 984 -22.78 29.73 47.66
N PRO A 985 -23.04 29.97 46.33
CA PRO A 985 -22.29 29.81 45.06
C PRO A 985 -22.43 30.99 44.03
N VAL A 986 -21.79 30.85 42.85
CA VAL A 986 -22.18 31.27 41.45
C VAL A 986 -23.06 32.52 41.18
N ALA A 987 -22.56 33.49 40.37
CA ALA A 987 -23.23 34.09 39.18
C ALA A 987 -22.37 35.19 38.45
N SER A 988 -22.68 35.50 37.18
CA SER A 988 -22.12 36.60 36.33
C SER A 988 -22.83 37.96 36.61
N PRO A 989 -22.40 39.18 36.12
CA PRO A 989 -21.97 39.51 34.73
C PRO A 989 -20.82 40.56 34.58
N ASP A 990 -20.60 41.06 33.35
CA ASP A 990 -19.68 42.17 32.95
C ASP A 990 -20.52 43.36 32.39
N PRO A 991 -20.17 44.66 32.63
CA PRO A 991 -19.47 45.45 31.58
C PRO A 991 -18.54 46.62 32.03
N GLN A 992 -17.42 46.78 31.32
CA GLN A 992 -16.75 48.04 30.85
C GLN A 992 -16.76 49.37 31.67
N ARG A 993 -15.55 49.82 32.10
CA ARG A 993 -14.92 51.17 31.90
C ARG A 993 -13.59 51.23 32.70
N GLN A 994 -12.40 51.49 32.14
CA GLN A 994 -11.81 52.68 31.47
C GLN A 994 -11.45 53.89 32.37
N GLU A 995 -10.17 53.94 32.77
CA GLU A 995 -9.27 55.12 33.01
C GLU A 995 -7.84 54.51 33.20
N TRP A 996 -6.69 54.90 32.61
CA TRP A 996 -6.01 56.20 32.40
C TRP A 996 -5.64 56.89 33.72
N PHE A 997 -4.38 57.28 34.05
CA PHE A 997 -3.06 57.21 33.37
C PHE A 997 -1.95 57.23 34.51
N ALA A 998 -0.62 57.48 34.42
CA ALA A 998 0.27 58.08 33.41
C ALA A 998 1.79 57.82 33.66
N ARG A 999 2.58 57.72 32.56
CA ARG A 999 3.92 58.32 32.29
C ARG A 999 5.21 58.05 33.14
N TYR A 1000 6.29 57.73 32.39
CA TYR A 1000 7.72 58.16 32.50
C TYR A 1000 8.47 58.07 33.86
N PHE A 1001 9.54 57.26 33.92
CA PHE A 1001 10.93 57.72 33.65
C PHE A 1001 11.91 56.53 33.47
N THR A 1002 13.19 56.83 33.18
CA THR A 1002 14.27 55.89 32.84
C THR A 1002 15.10 55.42 34.03
N PHE A 1003 15.61 54.19 33.97
CA PHE A 1003 17.05 53.93 34.01
C PHE A 1003 17.39 52.67 33.18
#